data_AF-A0A8J3ZL60-F1
#
_entry.id   AF-A0A8J3ZL60-F1
#
_cell.length_a   1.000
_cell.length_b   1.000
_cell.length_c   1.000
_cell.angle_alpha   90.00
_cell.angle_beta   90.00
_cell.angle_gamma   90.00
#
_symmetry.space_group_name_H-M   'P 1'
#
loop_
_entity.id
_entity.type
_entity.pdbx_description
1 polymer ?
#
loop_
_entity_poly.entity_id
_entity_poly.type
_entity_poly.pdbx_seq_one_letter_code
_entity_poly.pdbx_strand_id
1 'polypeptide(L)'
;MTNGLRHLQPLPGDADTGVGLAARLRPRFAQPIILVDPDDPVIGGPACLVPVCTRLAVIFGKCSAHHQRWIDDGRPDDIETWAAAAPANRRWLQQPAKCTIDGCRRSRREHRLCHSHAHRWHQQNRPDLAAWIAAGGGPPLPARAGCRFPDCGLEAEGEAGLCVHHRNRWVRADRPPMQSWLLGCATFGQDRFDLRPLPTPMRHEIAYAIQCRVDERRTITRPHSIRRLLRAMPGAGVTSLLDRSPEAWTAFLGFSTERGHIERRFLLDAIGYLRDVVEGVGWEAEFPRDVWLLRRIGFPGRDAQLRFTGIAPVWLRELTKRWARWRLSTGIAVATVAADVRAITLFAASFPALRRGPEAFTRQMVEVHLAHLVDRFPNAKSRTGQLTSLAGLLRAARQHRWQPRLSPDVDVFAEDYPRLPAAAPRALPETVMAQLERPDNLARFADPHGRLLARILMNTGLRVGDGAKLRLDCIVRDGQGAPYLRYTNHKMRREAFVPIDTAMAEAITAQQQAMIDEYDDPAVLLPRRTRNPEGKVAFSTATFRGQLREWLRVCDIRDEHARPVRVTPHQWRHTFGTRLINNEVPQETVRRLLDHTSHAMTAHYARLSDATIRQQWEQARKVNIAGEQLPADTGPLAEAIWMKNNLARAKMALPNGYCTLPLQQKCEFANACLTCPVFVTTADFLPQHRGQLEQTQALIARADSNGQHRLAEMNRTVEKNLLAIIDGLTTGCCGGGKSCACTTAGAPDAG
;
A
#
# COMPACT_ATOMS: atom_id res chain seq x y z
N MET A 1 -10.75 -39.91 0.76
CA MET A 1 -11.95 -40.74 0.99
C MET A 1 -13.13 -39.81 1.26
N THR A 2 -13.81 -39.46 0.18
CA THR A 2 -14.97 -38.56 0.10
C THR A 2 -16.24 -39.39 0.24
N ASN A 3 -16.91 -39.33 1.39
CA ASN A 3 -18.30 -39.80 1.49
C ASN A 3 -18.98 -39.23 2.74
N GLY A 4 -20.10 -38.51 2.57
CA GLY A 4 -21.01 -38.21 3.68
C GLY A 4 -21.60 -36.80 3.82
N LEU A 5 -21.60 -35.93 2.80
CA LEU A 5 -22.44 -34.73 2.82
C LEU A 5 -23.87 -35.09 2.36
N ARG A 6 -24.67 -35.67 3.25
CA ARG A 6 -26.13 -35.76 3.03
C ARG A 6 -26.71 -34.35 3.10
N HIS A 7 -27.39 -33.95 2.03
CA HIS A 7 -28.15 -32.72 1.92
C HIS A 7 -29.05 -32.50 3.16
N LEU A 8 -28.77 -31.44 3.92
CA LEU A 8 -29.62 -30.99 5.02
C LEU A 8 -30.78 -30.18 4.44
N GLN A 9 -32.00 -30.67 4.59
CA GLN A 9 -33.21 -29.98 4.14
C GLN A 9 -33.43 -28.69 4.97
N PRO A 10 -33.92 -27.60 4.34
CA PRO A 10 -34.29 -26.37 5.03
C PRO A 10 -35.50 -26.56 5.96
N LEU A 11 -35.53 -25.80 7.06
CA LEU A 11 -36.66 -25.77 8.00
C LEU A 11 -37.87 -25.05 7.36
N PRO A 12 -39.12 -25.50 7.57
CA PRO A 12 -40.30 -24.81 7.04
C PRO A 12 -40.63 -23.58 7.88
N GLY A 13 -40.81 -22.42 7.23
CA GLY A 13 -41.33 -21.20 7.88
C GLY A 13 -40.63 -19.87 7.54
N ASP A 14 -39.83 -19.77 6.49
CA ASP A 14 -39.23 -18.49 6.07
C ASP A 14 -40.19 -17.73 5.14
N ALA A 15 -41.09 -16.95 5.73
CA ALA A 15 -41.84 -15.93 4.98
C ALA A 15 -40.88 -14.80 4.56
N ASP A 16 -40.89 -14.51 3.27
CA ASP A 16 -40.03 -13.55 2.57
C ASP A 16 -40.22 -12.12 3.09
N THR A 17 -39.16 -11.50 3.62
CA THR A 17 -39.17 -10.09 4.00
C THR A 17 -38.54 -9.25 2.89
N GLY A 18 -39.38 -8.58 2.10
CA GLY A 18 -39.23 -7.26 1.45
C GLY A 18 -38.04 -6.95 0.53
N VAL A 19 -36.92 -7.66 0.61
CA VAL A 19 -35.65 -7.33 -0.09
C VAL A 19 -35.17 -8.50 -0.97
N GLY A 20 -35.85 -9.65 -0.95
CA GLY A 20 -35.53 -10.81 -1.78
C GLY A 20 -34.11 -11.35 -1.57
N LEU A 21 -33.51 -11.14 -0.39
CA LEU A 21 -32.13 -11.55 -0.10
C LEU A 21 -31.96 -13.07 -0.12
N ALA A 22 -33.00 -13.82 0.25
CA ALA A 22 -32.98 -15.28 0.19
C ALA A 22 -32.63 -15.80 -1.22
N ALA A 23 -33.18 -15.17 -2.27
CA ALA A 23 -32.87 -15.51 -3.66
C ALA A 23 -31.46 -15.12 -4.11
N ARG A 24 -30.79 -14.21 -3.38
CA ARG A 24 -29.41 -13.76 -3.66
C ARG A 24 -28.36 -14.57 -2.92
N LEU A 25 -28.75 -15.41 -1.95
CA LEU A 25 -27.84 -16.26 -1.19
C LEU A 25 -27.56 -17.55 -1.95
N ARG A 26 -26.27 -17.88 -2.11
CA ARG A 26 -25.87 -19.22 -2.56
C ARG A 26 -26.26 -20.27 -1.51
N PRO A 27 -26.48 -21.53 -1.89
CA PRO A 27 -26.95 -22.58 -0.99
C PRO A 27 -26.15 -22.71 0.33
N ARG A 28 -24.82 -22.49 0.28
CA ARG A 28 -23.97 -22.54 1.49
C ARG A 28 -24.23 -21.43 2.51
N PHE A 29 -24.68 -20.25 2.06
CA PHE A 29 -24.95 -19.10 2.91
C PHE A 29 -26.43 -18.96 3.29
N ALA A 30 -27.33 -19.62 2.57
CA ALA A 30 -28.75 -19.67 2.91
C ALA A 30 -29.05 -20.51 4.18
N GLN A 31 -28.04 -21.18 4.74
CA GLN A 31 -28.19 -22.02 5.92
C GLN A 31 -28.15 -21.18 7.23
N PRO A 32 -28.94 -21.54 8.26
CA PRO A 32 -28.88 -20.89 9.58
C PRO A 32 -27.53 -21.06 10.30
N ILE A 33 -26.74 -22.05 9.90
CA ILE A 33 -25.35 -22.23 10.30
C ILE A 33 -24.50 -22.29 9.02
N ILE A 34 -23.57 -21.36 8.90
CA ILE A 34 -22.60 -21.34 7.81
C ILE A 34 -21.33 -22.03 8.31
N LEU A 35 -21.06 -23.23 7.81
CA LEU A 35 -19.82 -23.94 8.11
C LEU A 35 -18.67 -23.31 7.34
N VAL A 36 -17.51 -23.20 8.00
CA VAL A 36 -16.30 -22.68 7.39
C VAL A 36 -15.54 -23.81 6.74
N ASP A 37 -15.28 -23.66 5.44
CA ASP A 37 -14.26 -24.41 4.74
C ASP A 37 -12.88 -23.85 5.14
N PRO A 38 -11.97 -24.64 5.73
CA PRO A 38 -10.64 -24.20 6.11
C PRO A 38 -9.85 -23.58 4.95
N ASP A 39 -10.09 -24.04 3.72
CA ASP A 39 -9.39 -23.60 2.51
C ASP A 39 -9.98 -22.29 1.93
N ASP A 40 -11.11 -21.79 2.47
CA ASP A 40 -11.68 -20.52 2.01
C ASP A 40 -10.76 -19.34 2.40
N PRO A 41 -10.27 -18.52 1.44
CA PRO A 41 -9.27 -17.47 1.71
C PRO A 41 -9.80 -16.31 2.57
N VAL A 42 -11.12 -16.21 2.74
CA VAL A 42 -11.76 -15.11 3.48
C VAL A 42 -12.26 -15.56 4.84
N ILE A 43 -13.01 -16.66 4.90
CA ILE A 43 -13.62 -17.12 6.16
C ILE A 43 -12.83 -18.25 6.83
N GLY A 44 -11.97 -18.93 6.07
CA GLY A 44 -11.08 -20.01 6.50
C GLY A 44 -9.75 -19.54 7.08
N GLY A 45 -8.79 -20.46 7.14
CA GLY A 45 -7.47 -20.21 7.69
C GLY A 45 -6.72 -21.48 8.10
N PRO A 46 -5.51 -21.33 8.68
CA PRO A 46 -4.70 -22.46 9.10
C PRO A 46 -5.42 -23.29 10.17
N ALA A 47 -5.27 -24.61 10.11
CA ALA A 47 -5.78 -25.53 11.12
C ALA A 47 -5.03 -25.37 12.45
N CYS A 48 -5.68 -25.77 13.54
CA CYS A 48 -5.07 -25.85 14.86
C CYS A 48 -3.96 -26.90 14.87
N LEU A 49 -2.82 -26.59 15.49
CA LEU A 49 -1.65 -27.47 15.60
C LEU A 49 -1.95 -28.85 16.19
N VAL A 50 -2.95 -28.96 17.06
CA VAL A 50 -3.40 -30.25 17.62
C VAL A 50 -4.06 -31.09 16.51
N PRO A 51 -3.48 -32.21 16.05
CA PRO A 51 -3.89 -32.90 14.81
C PRO A 51 -5.34 -33.39 14.82
N VAL A 52 -5.87 -33.74 16.00
CA VAL A 52 -7.24 -34.23 16.18
C VAL A 52 -8.29 -33.10 16.22
N CYS A 53 -7.85 -31.84 16.19
CA CYS A 53 -8.70 -30.65 16.24
C CYS A 53 -9.03 -30.13 14.83
N THR A 54 -10.32 -30.02 14.52
CA THR A 54 -10.81 -29.51 13.23
C THR A 54 -11.06 -28.00 13.23
N ARG A 55 -10.54 -27.28 14.22
CA ARG A 55 -10.73 -25.83 14.35
C ARG A 55 -9.60 -25.07 13.69
N LEU A 56 -9.89 -23.85 13.28
CA LEU A 56 -8.92 -22.87 12.83
C LEU A 56 -8.01 -22.44 13.99
N ALA A 57 -6.74 -22.24 13.69
CA ALA A 57 -5.80 -21.57 14.54
C ALA A 57 -6.16 -20.08 14.66
N VAL A 58 -6.15 -19.58 15.89
CA VAL A 58 -6.47 -18.19 16.24
C VAL A 58 -5.29 -17.52 16.93
N ILE A 59 -4.55 -18.26 17.78
CA ILE A 59 -3.48 -17.71 18.61
C ILE A 59 -2.28 -18.66 18.55
N PHE A 60 -1.15 -18.21 18.01
CA PHE A 60 0.12 -18.97 17.93
C PHE A 60 -0.09 -20.42 17.44
N GLY A 61 -0.74 -20.59 16.29
CA GLY A 61 -1.03 -21.89 15.69
C GLY A 61 -2.14 -22.71 16.38
N LYS A 62 -2.71 -22.25 17.50
CA LYS A 62 -3.71 -22.99 18.28
C LYS A 62 -5.09 -22.34 18.19
N CYS A 63 -6.15 -23.13 18.25
CA CYS A 63 -7.49 -22.59 18.48
C CYS A 63 -7.57 -21.99 19.90
N SER A 64 -8.51 -21.08 20.19
CA SER A 64 -8.57 -20.41 21.50
C SER A 64 -8.67 -21.39 22.68
N ALA A 65 -9.35 -22.53 22.51
CA ALA A 65 -9.51 -23.53 23.56
C ALA A 65 -8.22 -24.34 23.80
N HIS A 66 -7.46 -24.67 22.75
CA HIS A 66 -6.17 -25.34 22.88
C HIS A 66 -5.07 -24.38 23.33
N HIS A 67 -5.15 -23.10 22.96
CA HIS A 67 -4.28 -22.09 23.52
C HIS A 67 -4.47 -21.96 25.04
N GLN A 68 -5.71 -21.94 25.53
CA GLN A 68 -5.98 -21.93 26.96
C GLN A 68 -5.44 -23.19 27.64
N ARG A 69 -5.68 -24.38 27.06
CA ARG A 69 -5.13 -25.63 27.59
C ARG A 69 -3.60 -25.62 27.66
N TRP A 70 -2.92 -25.12 26.64
CA TRP A 70 -1.47 -24.98 26.65
C TRP A 70 -1.00 -24.06 27.79
N ILE A 71 -1.75 -23.00 28.11
CA ILE A 71 -1.50 -22.17 29.30
C ILE A 71 -1.72 -22.99 30.58
N ASP A 72 -2.83 -23.70 30.67
CA ASP A 72 -3.22 -24.50 31.84
C ASP A 72 -2.20 -25.64 32.10
N ASP A 73 -1.59 -26.19 31.04
CA ASP A 73 -0.55 -27.22 31.08
C ASP A 73 0.86 -26.62 31.35
N GLY A 74 0.96 -25.34 31.71
CA GLY A 74 2.21 -24.71 32.12
C GLY A 74 3.08 -24.15 30.98
N ARG A 75 2.51 -23.95 29.78
CA ARG A 75 3.19 -23.40 28.60
C ARG A 75 4.46 -24.16 28.19
N PRO A 76 4.36 -25.47 27.90
CA PRO A 76 5.52 -26.24 27.46
C PRO A 76 6.17 -25.62 26.21
N ASP A 77 7.51 -25.53 26.23
CA ASP A 77 8.32 -24.95 25.14
C ASP A 77 8.28 -25.81 23.87
N ASP A 78 8.29 -27.14 24.03
CA ASP A 78 8.06 -28.08 22.93
C ASP A 78 6.58 -28.18 22.59
N ILE A 79 6.15 -27.25 21.73
CA ILE A 79 4.77 -27.12 21.29
C ILE A 79 4.31 -28.30 20.42
N GLU A 80 5.21 -28.93 19.66
CA GLU A 80 4.85 -30.01 18.73
C GLU A 80 4.54 -31.29 19.50
N THR A 81 5.41 -31.65 20.45
CA THR A 81 5.19 -32.79 21.34
C THR A 81 3.92 -32.61 22.18
N TRP A 82 3.72 -31.41 22.74
CA TRP A 82 2.48 -31.10 23.44
C TRP A 82 1.25 -31.23 22.53
N ALA A 83 1.31 -30.71 21.30
CA ALA A 83 0.17 -30.72 20.38
C ALA A 83 -0.19 -32.13 19.92
N ALA A 84 0.79 -33.02 19.76
CA ALA A 84 0.59 -34.43 19.43
C ALA A 84 -0.10 -35.20 20.56
N ALA A 85 0.23 -34.90 21.82
CA ALA A 85 -0.37 -35.52 23.00
C ALA A 85 -1.69 -34.87 23.44
N ALA A 86 -1.94 -33.62 23.06
CA ALA A 86 -3.10 -32.86 23.49
C ALA A 86 -4.40 -33.48 22.95
N PRO A 87 -5.39 -33.77 23.82
CA PRO A 87 -6.64 -34.37 23.35
C PRO A 87 -7.47 -33.37 22.55
N ALA A 88 -8.34 -33.89 21.70
CA ALA A 88 -9.32 -33.07 21.00
C ALA A 88 -10.23 -32.36 22.01
N ASN A 89 -10.63 -31.13 21.71
CA ASN A 89 -11.67 -30.41 22.47
C ASN A 89 -13.09 -30.95 22.14
N ARG A 90 -13.24 -32.28 22.14
CA ARG A 90 -14.43 -33.05 21.76
C ARG A 90 -15.16 -33.66 22.97
N ARG A 91 -15.15 -32.98 24.13
CA ARG A 91 -15.94 -33.40 25.32
C ARG A 91 -17.44 -33.64 25.00
N TRP A 92 -17.92 -33.14 23.87
CA TRP A 92 -19.31 -33.11 23.43
C TRP A 92 -19.70 -34.18 22.39
N LEU A 93 -18.72 -34.91 21.85
CA LEU A 93 -18.89 -36.01 20.87
C LEU A 93 -18.44 -37.38 21.44
N GLN A 94 -17.92 -37.41 22.68
CA GLN A 94 -17.66 -38.68 23.36
C GLN A 94 -18.98 -39.44 23.51
N GLN A 95 -19.03 -40.68 23.01
CA GLN A 95 -20.22 -41.49 23.14
C GLN A 95 -20.57 -41.64 24.64
N PRO A 96 -21.83 -41.41 25.02
CA PRO A 96 -22.22 -41.59 26.40
C PRO A 96 -21.99 -43.04 26.82
N ALA A 97 -21.51 -43.26 28.05
CA ALA A 97 -21.27 -44.60 28.54
C ALA A 97 -22.57 -45.44 28.49
N LYS A 98 -22.50 -46.62 27.86
CA LYS A 98 -23.59 -47.58 27.82
C LYS A 98 -23.69 -48.39 29.11
N CYS A 99 -24.85 -49.00 29.33
CA CYS A 99 -25.05 -49.99 30.37
C CYS A 99 -24.02 -51.12 30.26
N THR A 100 -23.53 -51.61 31.40
CA THR A 100 -22.55 -52.72 31.44
C THR A 100 -23.14 -54.09 31.12
N ILE A 101 -24.47 -54.25 31.12
CA ILE A 101 -25.12 -55.48 30.64
C ILE A 101 -24.89 -55.64 29.15
N ASP A 102 -24.36 -56.78 28.75
CA ASP A 102 -24.09 -57.07 27.35
C ASP A 102 -25.38 -57.06 26.51
N GLY A 103 -25.28 -56.57 25.27
CA GLY A 103 -26.44 -56.32 24.40
C GLY A 103 -27.34 -55.13 24.80
N CYS A 104 -27.21 -54.56 26.01
CA CYS A 104 -28.00 -53.39 26.41
C CYS A 104 -27.45 -52.10 25.79
N ARG A 105 -28.27 -51.45 24.95
CA ARG A 105 -27.92 -50.19 24.29
C ARG A 105 -28.42 -48.94 25.01
N ARG A 106 -28.79 -49.03 26.29
CA ARG A 106 -29.27 -47.86 27.07
C ARG A 106 -28.14 -47.13 27.78
N SER A 107 -28.34 -45.85 28.08
CA SER A 107 -27.34 -45.03 28.78
C SER A 107 -27.12 -45.55 30.20
N ARG A 108 -25.86 -45.62 30.63
CA ARG A 108 -25.50 -45.83 32.03
C ARG A 108 -26.01 -44.67 32.88
N ARG A 109 -26.50 -44.99 34.09
CA ARG A 109 -26.95 -44.03 35.10
C ARG A 109 -26.27 -44.28 36.44
N GLU A 110 -26.50 -45.46 37.01
CA GLU A 110 -26.17 -45.77 38.41
C GLU A 110 -25.53 -47.15 38.50
N HIS A 111 -24.49 -47.33 39.32
CA HIS A 111 -23.75 -48.59 39.44
C HIS A 111 -23.29 -49.21 38.10
N ARG A 112 -23.06 -48.39 37.07
CA ARG A 112 -22.74 -48.83 35.69
C ARG A 112 -23.91 -49.43 34.90
N LEU A 113 -25.11 -49.42 35.46
CA LEU A 113 -26.34 -49.92 34.86
C LEU A 113 -27.23 -48.80 34.31
N CYS A 114 -28.12 -49.13 33.37
CA CYS A 114 -29.22 -48.22 32.98
C CYS A 114 -30.28 -48.18 34.08
N HIS A 115 -31.22 -47.23 34.03
CA HIS A 115 -32.25 -47.09 35.07
C HIS A 115 -33.06 -48.38 35.29
N SER A 116 -33.46 -49.07 34.22
CA SER A 116 -34.23 -50.33 34.33
C SER A 116 -33.41 -51.46 34.95
N HIS A 117 -32.14 -51.61 34.59
CA HIS A 117 -31.27 -52.64 35.18
C HIS A 117 -30.89 -52.33 36.63
N ALA A 118 -30.61 -51.06 36.95
CA ALA A 118 -30.39 -50.64 38.33
C ALA A 118 -31.63 -50.92 39.19
N HIS A 119 -32.83 -50.60 38.70
CA HIS A 119 -34.07 -50.88 39.40
C HIS A 119 -34.30 -52.38 39.63
N ARG A 120 -34.08 -53.23 38.62
CA ARG A 120 -34.18 -54.70 38.78
C ARG A 120 -33.18 -55.25 39.79
N TRP A 121 -31.94 -54.77 39.72
CA TRP A 121 -30.90 -55.13 40.67
C TRP A 121 -31.28 -54.73 42.12
N HIS A 122 -31.88 -53.55 42.31
CA HIS A 122 -32.43 -53.13 43.60
C HIS A 122 -33.61 -54.01 44.06
N GLN A 123 -34.52 -54.40 43.16
CA GLN A 123 -35.65 -55.27 43.48
C GLN A 123 -35.22 -56.68 43.90
N GLN A 124 -34.03 -57.13 43.49
CA GLN A 124 -33.46 -58.41 43.88
C GLN A 124 -32.59 -58.31 45.15
N ASN A 125 -32.80 -57.27 45.98
CA ASN A 125 -32.02 -57.01 47.19
C ASN A 125 -30.52 -56.77 46.95
N ARG A 126 -30.14 -56.20 45.80
CA ARG A 126 -28.77 -55.76 45.49
C ARG A 126 -27.74 -56.90 45.62
N PRO A 127 -27.88 -58.00 44.84
CA PRO A 127 -26.91 -59.09 44.82
C PRO A 127 -25.53 -58.61 44.36
N ASP A 128 -24.49 -59.43 44.49
CA ASP A 128 -23.16 -59.06 43.99
C ASP A 128 -23.24 -58.58 42.53
N LEU A 129 -22.76 -57.36 42.30
CA LEU A 129 -22.99 -56.65 41.04
C LEU A 129 -22.23 -57.29 39.88
N ALA A 130 -21.04 -57.84 40.12
CA ALA A 130 -20.25 -58.47 39.07
C ALA A 130 -20.88 -59.80 38.63
N ALA A 131 -21.29 -60.63 39.58
CA ALA A 131 -22.00 -61.88 39.32
C ALA A 131 -23.35 -61.62 38.63
N TRP A 132 -24.08 -60.59 39.06
CA TRP A 132 -25.37 -60.22 38.46
C TRP A 132 -25.25 -59.70 37.02
N ILE A 133 -24.20 -58.93 36.73
CA ILE A 133 -23.88 -58.47 35.37
C ILE A 133 -23.49 -59.66 34.49
N ALA A 134 -22.66 -60.59 34.99
CA ALA A 134 -22.25 -61.79 34.26
C ALA A 134 -23.45 -62.69 33.94
N ALA A 135 -24.47 -62.72 34.80
CA ALA A 135 -25.74 -63.41 34.57
C ALA A 135 -26.70 -62.66 33.61
N GLY A 136 -26.26 -61.58 32.97
CA GLY A 136 -27.03 -60.85 31.96
C GLY A 136 -28.06 -59.85 32.49
N GLY A 137 -28.15 -59.63 33.81
CA GLY A 137 -29.01 -58.57 34.39
C GLY A 137 -30.53 -58.81 34.24
N GLY A 138 -30.94 -60.07 33.99
CA GLY A 138 -32.32 -60.50 33.82
C GLY A 138 -32.80 -60.53 32.35
N PRO A 139 -34.12 -60.67 32.11
CA PRO A 139 -34.67 -60.77 30.75
C PRO A 139 -34.36 -59.55 29.88
N PRO A 140 -34.15 -59.69 28.57
CA PRO A 140 -33.82 -58.57 27.70
C PRO A 140 -34.89 -57.47 27.80
N LEU A 141 -34.45 -56.23 27.86
CA LEU A 141 -35.36 -55.09 27.85
C LEU A 141 -35.93 -54.91 26.43
N PRO A 142 -37.18 -54.43 26.28
CA PRO A 142 -37.75 -54.18 24.96
C PRO A 142 -36.88 -53.23 24.14
N ALA A 143 -36.61 -53.59 22.88
CA ALA A 143 -35.86 -52.73 21.97
C ALA A 143 -36.60 -51.40 21.78
N ARG A 144 -35.85 -50.29 21.73
CA ARG A 144 -36.40 -48.96 21.46
C ARG A 144 -35.77 -48.37 20.20
N ALA A 145 -36.45 -47.36 19.64
CA ALA A 145 -35.87 -46.55 18.57
C ALA A 145 -34.52 -45.96 19.02
N GLY A 146 -33.61 -45.78 18.06
CA GLY A 146 -32.30 -45.17 18.32
C GLY A 146 -32.43 -43.72 18.77
N CYS A 147 -31.44 -43.24 19.52
CA CYS A 147 -31.33 -41.84 19.89
C CYS A 147 -31.22 -40.98 18.63
N ARG A 148 -32.02 -39.91 18.55
CA ARG A 148 -31.98 -38.93 17.43
C ARG A 148 -30.70 -38.10 17.35
N PHE A 149 -29.78 -38.25 18.30
CA PHE A 149 -28.51 -37.51 18.29
C PHE A 149 -27.55 -38.15 17.27
N PRO A 150 -26.94 -37.37 16.36
CA PRO A 150 -26.05 -37.91 15.33
C PRO A 150 -24.95 -38.80 15.92
N ASP A 151 -24.73 -39.95 15.28
CA ASP A 151 -23.71 -40.96 15.65
C ASP A 151 -23.85 -41.55 17.08
N CYS A 152 -25.02 -41.37 17.73
CA CYS A 152 -25.31 -41.99 19.02
C CYS A 152 -25.83 -43.41 18.85
N GLY A 153 -25.05 -44.40 19.30
CA GLY A 153 -25.44 -45.82 19.28
C GLY A 153 -26.39 -46.27 20.39
N LEU A 154 -26.96 -45.34 21.17
CA LEU A 154 -27.83 -45.66 22.31
C LEU A 154 -29.31 -45.60 21.94
N GLU A 155 -30.14 -46.33 22.70
CA GLU A 155 -31.59 -46.28 22.61
C GLU A 155 -32.18 -44.99 23.20
N ALA A 156 -33.28 -44.52 22.58
CA ALA A 156 -34.04 -43.38 23.06
C ALA A 156 -34.89 -43.72 24.31
N GLU A 157 -35.08 -42.72 25.18
CA GLU A 157 -35.91 -42.85 26.38
C GLU A 157 -36.88 -41.66 26.52
N GLY A 158 -38.17 -41.96 26.41
CA GLY A 158 -39.26 -40.97 26.47
C GLY A 158 -39.55 -40.31 25.12
N GLU A 159 -40.49 -39.38 25.12
CA GLU A 159 -41.08 -38.79 23.91
C GLU A 159 -40.13 -37.87 23.12
N ALA A 160 -39.07 -37.38 23.75
CA ALA A 160 -38.07 -36.55 23.08
C ALA A 160 -37.26 -37.29 22.00
N GLY A 161 -37.29 -38.63 21.98
CA GLY A 161 -36.50 -39.45 21.06
C GLY A 161 -34.99 -39.37 21.32
N LEU A 162 -34.58 -39.04 22.54
CA LEU A 162 -33.18 -38.93 22.97
C LEU A 162 -32.87 -39.95 24.05
N CYS A 163 -31.63 -40.46 24.10
CA CYS A 163 -31.15 -41.22 25.26
C CYS A 163 -31.08 -40.30 26.50
N VAL A 164 -31.05 -40.87 27.70
CA VAL A 164 -31.05 -40.08 28.97
C VAL A 164 -29.93 -39.05 29.02
N HIS A 165 -28.73 -39.38 28.53
CA HIS A 165 -27.61 -38.44 28.49
C HIS A 165 -27.93 -37.20 27.62
N HIS A 166 -28.36 -37.41 26.38
CA HIS A 166 -28.69 -36.32 25.47
C HIS A 166 -29.94 -35.55 25.91
N ARG A 167 -30.93 -36.24 26.49
CA ARG A 167 -32.12 -35.60 27.09
C ARG A 167 -31.74 -34.66 28.22
N ASN A 168 -30.87 -35.09 29.15
CA ASN A 168 -30.41 -34.24 30.25
C ASN A 168 -29.64 -33.03 29.74
N ARG A 169 -28.84 -33.18 28.69
CA ARG A 169 -28.11 -32.08 28.05
C ARG A 169 -29.07 -31.10 27.37
N TRP A 170 -30.09 -31.60 26.68
CA TRP A 170 -31.15 -30.78 26.08
C TRP A 170 -31.95 -30.00 27.13
N VAL A 171 -32.29 -30.64 28.24
CA VAL A 171 -32.96 -29.98 29.37
C VAL A 171 -32.07 -28.91 30.02
N ARG A 172 -30.77 -29.19 30.24
CA ARG A 172 -29.81 -28.19 30.74
C ARG A 172 -29.59 -27.01 29.80
N ALA A 173 -29.87 -27.19 28.52
CA ALA A 173 -29.84 -26.13 27.53
C ALA A 173 -31.16 -25.34 27.45
N ASP A 174 -32.07 -25.57 28.41
CA ASP A 174 -33.40 -24.97 28.49
C ASP A 174 -34.37 -25.39 27.36
N ARG A 175 -34.30 -26.66 26.98
CA ARG A 175 -35.23 -27.32 26.03
C ARG A 175 -35.45 -26.57 24.70
N PRO A 176 -34.39 -26.16 23.99
CA PRO A 176 -34.51 -25.44 22.71
C PRO A 176 -35.16 -26.32 21.63
N PRO A 177 -35.64 -25.75 20.51
CA PRO A 177 -36.22 -26.53 19.42
C PRO A 177 -35.32 -27.69 18.98
N MET A 178 -35.85 -28.92 18.99
CA MET A 178 -35.07 -30.16 18.91
C MET A 178 -34.11 -30.21 17.71
N GLN A 179 -34.62 -29.92 16.50
CA GLN A 179 -33.80 -29.96 15.28
C GLN A 179 -32.67 -28.93 15.31
N SER A 180 -32.95 -27.71 15.80
CA SER A 180 -31.92 -26.68 15.99
C SER A 180 -30.87 -27.14 17.00
N TRP A 181 -31.29 -27.68 18.15
CA TRP A 181 -30.37 -28.16 19.18
C TRP A 181 -29.44 -29.26 18.66
N LEU A 182 -30.02 -30.25 17.97
CA LEU A 182 -29.27 -31.36 17.36
C LEU A 182 -28.24 -30.84 16.36
N LEU A 183 -28.63 -29.92 15.46
CA LEU A 183 -27.71 -29.33 14.47
C LEU A 183 -26.59 -28.53 15.15
N GLY A 184 -26.89 -27.76 16.19
CA GLY A 184 -25.89 -27.02 16.97
C GLY A 184 -24.91 -27.93 17.71
N CYS A 185 -25.36 -29.12 18.12
CA CYS A 185 -24.51 -30.13 18.73
C CYS A 185 -23.67 -30.88 17.70
N ALA A 186 -24.24 -31.23 16.54
CA ALA A 186 -23.57 -31.94 15.45
C ALA A 186 -22.41 -31.13 14.86
N THR A 187 -22.61 -29.82 14.73
CA THR A 187 -21.60 -28.88 14.21
C THR A 187 -20.62 -28.40 15.28
N PHE A 188 -20.75 -28.88 16.53
CA PHE A 188 -19.90 -28.47 17.63
C PHE A 188 -18.46 -28.97 17.43
N GLY A 189 -17.50 -28.04 17.38
CA GLY A 189 -16.09 -28.38 17.12
C GLY A 189 -15.61 -27.94 15.74
N GLN A 190 -16.52 -27.59 14.83
CA GLN A 190 -16.21 -26.95 13.56
C GLN A 190 -16.36 -25.44 13.67
N ASP A 191 -15.50 -24.70 12.96
CA ASP A 191 -15.63 -23.26 12.79
C ASP A 191 -16.87 -22.94 11.95
N ARG A 192 -17.69 -22.01 12.48
CA ARG A 192 -19.00 -21.71 11.90
C ARG A 192 -19.51 -20.35 12.30
N PHE A 193 -20.31 -19.73 11.44
CA PHE A 193 -21.19 -18.62 11.81
C PHE A 193 -22.55 -19.18 12.22
N ASP A 194 -22.88 -19.05 13.49
CA ASP A 194 -24.18 -19.47 14.02
C ASP A 194 -25.15 -18.28 13.98
N LEU A 195 -26.03 -18.26 12.99
CA LEU A 195 -26.97 -17.18 12.75
C LEU A 195 -28.38 -17.48 13.27
N ARG A 196 -28.58 -18.66 13.87
CA ARG A 196 -29.87 -19.09 14.43
C ARG A 196 -30.43 -18.16 15.50
N PRO A 197 -29.61 -17.53 16.39
CA PRO A 197 -30.12 -16.58 17.38
C PRO A 197 -30.70 -15.29 16.78
N LEU A 198 -30.41 -15.00 15.50
CA LEU A 198 -30.89 -13.80 14.83
C LEU A 198 -32.31 -14.00 14.28
N PRO A 199 -33.15 -12.95 14.29
CA PRO A 199 -34.38 -12.93 13.49
C PRO A 199 -34.11 -13.27 12.03
N THR A 200 -35.04 -13.96 11.35
CA THR A 200 -34.87 -14.41 9.96
C THR A 200 -34.40 -13.31 8.98
N PRO A 201 -34.93 -12.07 9.03
CA PRO A 201 -34.45 -11.01 8.13
C PRO A 201 -32.98 -10.68 8.37
N MET A 202 -32.60 -10.38 9.62
CA MET A 202 -31.21 -10.13 10.02
C MET A 202 -30.27 -11.31 9.73
N ARG A 203 -30.77 -12.56 9.81
CA ARG A 203 -30.00 -13.74 9.43
C ARG A 203 -29.60 -13.69 7.96
N HIS A 204 -30.54 -13.44 7.04
CA HIS A 204 -30.25 -13.33 5.62
C HIS A 204 -29.33 -12.14 5.32
N GLU A 205 -29.51 -11.03 6.03
CA GLU A 205 -28.68 -9.84 5.90
C GLU A 205 -27.21 -10.09 6.28
N ILE A 206 -26.98 -10.74 7.43
CA ILE A 206 -25.63 -11.11 7.87
C ILE A 206 -25.01 -12.15 6.94
N ALA A 207 -25.79 -13.17 6.54
CA ALA A 207 -25.34 -14.18 5.58
C ALA A 207 -24.94 -13.54 4.24
N TYR A 208 -25.72 -12.57 3.76
CA TYR A 208 -25.43 -11.84 2.53
C TYR A 208 -24.14 -11.02 2.66
N ALA A 209 -23.94 -10.36 3.81
CA ALA A 209 -22.71 -9.63 4.07
C ALA A 209 -21.47 -10.54 4.12
N ILE A 210 -21.57 -11.73 4.71
CA ILE A 210 -20.49 -12.74 4.69
C ILE A 210 -20.23 -13.19 3.25
N GLN A 211 -21.28 -13.50 2.49
CA GLN A 211 -21.17 -13.87 1.07
C GLN A 211 -20.45 -12.78 0.27
N CYS A 212 -20.87 -11.51 0.38
CA CYS A 212 -20.23 -10.39 -0.31
C CYS A 212 -18.74 -10.27 0.02
N ARG A 213 -18.34 -10.45 1.29
CA ARG A 213 -16.91 -10.43 1.67
C ARG A 213 -16.13 -11.59 1.06
N VAL A 214 -16.74 -12.77 0.98
CA VAL A 214 -16.13 -13.94 0.33
C VAL A 214 -16.00 -13.72 -1.17
N ASP A 215 -16.98 -13.11 -1.82
CA ASP A 215 -16.93 -12.80 -3.25
C ASP A 215 -15.93 -11.70 -3.58
N GLU A 216 -15.80 -10.69 -2.70
CA GLU A 216 -14.83 -9.61 -2.87
C GLU A 216 -13.37 -10.04 -2.63
N ARG A 217 -13.13 -11.13 -1.89
CA ARG A 217 -11.79 -11.67 -1.57
C ARG A 217 -10.82 -10.64 -0.96
N ARG A 218 -11.37 -9.69 -0.19
CA ARG A 218 -10.60 -8.52 0.32
C ARG A 218 -10.34 -8.51 1.81
N THR A 219 -11.27 -8.99 2.63
CA THR A 219 -11.18 -8.83 4.09
C THR A 219 -11.46 -10.15 4.78
N ILE A 220 -10.42 -10.75 5.36
CA ILE A 220 -10.54 -11.94 6.19
C ILE A 220 -11.59 -11.68 7.28
N THR A 221 -12.54 -12.60 7.39
CA THR A 221 -13.69 -12.53 8.30
C THR A 221 -13.85 -13.89 8.92
N ARG A 222 -13.06 -14.22 9.94
CA ARG A 222 -13.19 -15.52 10.62
C ARG A 222 -14.35 -15.49 11.61
N PRO A 223 -14.98 -16.64 11.94
CA PRO A 223 -16.09 -16.68 12.89
C PRO A 223 -15.81 -16.00 14.23
N HIS A 224 -14.62 -16.22 14.81
CA HIS A 224 -14.24 -15.61 16.08
C HIS A 224 -14.17 -14.07 15.99
N SER A 225 -13.86 -13.51 14.81
CA SER A 225 -13.67 -12.07 14.59
C SER A 225 -14.96 -11.27 14.67
N ILE A 226 -16.12 -11.90 14.44
CA ILE A 226 -17.44 -11.24 14.56
C ILE A 226 -18.35 -11.92 15.58
N ARG A 227 -17.84 -12.90 16.35
CA ARG A 227 -18.62 -13.66 17.33
C ARG A 227 -19.29 -12.77 18.38
N ARG A 228 -18.61 -11.71 18.82
CA ARG A 228 -19.16 -10.76 19.80
C ARG A 228 -20.34 -9.97 19.21
N LEU A 229 -20.23 -9.56 17.94
CA LEU A 229 -21.30 -8.90 17.20
C LEU A 229 -22.55 -9.78 17.12
N LEU A 230 -22.41 -11.02 16.64
CA LEU A 230 -23.52 -11.95 16.48
C LEU A 230 -24.24 -12.28 17.79
N ARG A 231 -23.51 -12.26 18.92
CA ARG A 231 -24.08 -12.49 20.26
C ARG A 231 -24.87 -11.31 20.81
N ALA A 232 -24.48 -10.09 20.44
CA ALA A 232 -25.12 -8.87 20.94
C ALA A 232 -26.37 -8.48 20.13
N MET A 233 -26.40 -8.82 18.85
CA MET A 233 -27.49 -8.45 17.93
C MET A 233 -28.91 -8.86 18.37
N PRO A 234 -29.16 -10.07 18.91
CA PRO A 234 -30.50 -10.45 19.36
C PRO A 234 -31.07 -9.52 20.45
N GLY A 235 -30.22 -8.90 21.27
CA GLY A 235 -30.63 -7.97 22.32
C GLY A 235 -30.98 -6.56 21.82
N ALA A 236 -30.87 -6.30 20.52
CA ALA A 236 -31.10 -4.97 19.95
C ALA A 236 -32.59 -4.62 19.78
N GLY A 237 -33.50 -5.58 19.93
CA GLY A 237 -34.94 -5.34 19.77
C GLY A 237 -35.36 -4.88 18.36
N VAL A 238 -34.55 -5.17 17.34
CA VAL A 238 -34.82 -4.86 15.93
C VAL A 238 -34.67 -6.13 15.09
N THR A 239 -35.33 -6.16 13.93
CA THR A 239 -35.40 -7.36 13.08
C THR A 239 -34.51 -7.29 11.84
N SER A 240 -34.08 -6.08 11.47
CA SER A 240 -33.15 -5.78 10.38
C SER A 240 -31.99 -4.91 10.87
N LEU A 241 -30.84 -5.02 10.19
CA LEU A 241 -29.71 -4.10 10.33
C LEU A 241 -30.05 -2.68 9.86
N LEU A 242 -31.02 -2.53 8.96
CA LEU A 242 -31.44 -1.23 8.42
C LEU A 242 -32.39 -0.47 9.35
N ASP A 243 -32.96 -1.13 10.36
CA ASP A 243 -33.86 -0.52 11.36
C ASP A 243 -33.14 0.51 12.26
N ARG A 244 -31.80 0.58 12.22
CA ARG A 244 -30.99 1.54 12.98
C ARG A 244 -29.93 2.19 12.10
N SER A 245 -29.58 3.43 12.41
CA SER A 245 -28.43 4.08 11.78
C SER A 245 -27.11 3.40 12.20
N PRO A 246 -26.05 3.48 11.36
CA PRO A 246 -24.72 3.01 11.71
C PRO A 246 -24.18 3.55 13.05
N GLU A 247 -24.49 4.81 13.36
CA GLU A 247 -24.11 5.49 14.59
C GLU A 247 -24.86 4.90 15.80
N ALA A 248 -26.18 4.67 15.67
CA ALA A 248 -26.99 4.06 16.71
C ALA A 248 -26.56 2.61 17.00
N TRP A 249 -26.18 1.87 15.96
CA TRP A 249 -25.57 0.54 16.12
C TRP A 249 -24.24 0.58 16.86
N THR A 250 -23.35 1.50 16.46
CA THR A 250 -22.03 1.66 17.08
C THR A 250 -22.16 1.99 18.58
N ALA A 251 -23.10 2.88 18.93
CA ALA A 251 -23.41 3.24 20.31
C ALA A 251 -23.96 2.05 21.10
N PHE A 252 -24.96 1.34 20.58
CA PHE A 252 -25.56 0.16 21.23
C PHE A 252 -24.52 -0.94 21.53
N LEU A 253 -23.60 -1.20 20.59
CA LEU A 253 -22.60 -2.25 20.73
C LEU A 253 -21.38 -1.83 21.57
N GLY A 254 -21.29 -0.55 21.94
CA GLY A 254 -20.15 0.02 22.66
C GLY A 254 -18.85 -0.12 21.89
N PHE A 255 -18.90 0.06 20.56
CA PHE A 255 -17.72 0.01 19.70
C PHE A 255 -17.00 1.37 19.67
N SER A 256 -15.68 1.34 19.79
CA SER A 256 -14.81 2.52 19.71
C SER A 256 -13.73 2.33 18.65
N THR A 257 -12.83 3.31 18.51
CA THR A 257 -11.64 3.19 17.65
C THR A 257 -10.68 2.08 18.09
N GLU A 258 -10.72 1.70 19.36
CA GLU A 258 -9.84 0.67 19.95
C GLU A 258 -10.58 -0.65 20.16
N ARG A 259 -11.84 -0.59 20.64
CA ARG A 259 -12.63 -1.75 21.01
C ARG A 259 -13.65 -2.08 19.92
N GLY A 260 -13.60 -3.31 19.41
CA GLY A 260 -14.58 -3.81 18.45
C GLY A 260 -14.43 -3.25 17.03
N HIS A 261 -13.24 -2.77 16.66
CA HIS A 261 -13.01 -2.12 15.37
C HIS A 261 -13.24 -3.06 14.18
N ILE A 262 -12.96 -4.37 14.33
CA ILE A 262 -13.20 -5.40 13.30
C ILE A 262 -14.70 -5.61 13.11
N GLU A 263 -15.43 -5.80 14.22
CA GLU A 263 -16.87 -5.99 14.26
C GLU A 263 -17.62 -4.77 13.72
N ARG A 264 -17.23 -3.57 14.19
CA ARG A 264 -17.74 -2.31 13.67
C ARG A 264 -17.54 -2.23 12.17
N ARG A 265 -16.36 -2.60 11.68
CA ARG A 265 -16.11 -2.56 10.23
C ARG A 265 -17.00 -3.55 9.48
N PHE A 266 -17.17 -4.78 9.96
CA PHE A 266 -18.10 -5.75 9.38
C PHE A 266 -19.53 -5.21 9.34
N LEU A 267 -20.00 -4.63 10.43
CA LEU A 267 -21.34 -4.05 10.50
C LEU A 267 -21.55 -2.93 9.48
N LEU A 268 -20.56 -2.03 9.33
CA LEU A 268 -20.64 -0.94 8.35
C LEU A 268 -20.66 -1.44 6.91
N ASP A 269 -19.88 -2.48 6.59
CA ASP A 269 -19.99 -3.07 5.24
C ASP A 269 -21.31 -3.79 5.05
N ALA A 270 -21.79 -4.54 6.06
CA ALA A 270 -23.06 -5.25 6.00
C ALA A 270 -24.22 -4.29 5.70
N ILE A 271 -24.33 -3.21 6.47
CA ILE A 271 -25.31 -2.14 6.20
C ILE A 271 -25.09 -1.54 4.80
N GLY A 272 -23.84 -1.34 4.41
CA GLY A 272 -23.47 -0.89 3.07
C GLY A 272 -24.05 -1.78 1.96
N TYR A 273 -23.76 -3.08 1.99
CA TYR A 273 -24.23 -4.06 1.01
C TYR A 273 -25.75 -4.12 0.93
N LEU A 274 -26.42 -4.06 2.08
CA LEU A 274 -27.88 -4.06 2.12
C LEU A 274 -28.48 -2.81 1.49
N ARG A 275 -27.91 -1.64 1.79
CA ARG A 275 -28.30 -0.40 1.13
C ARG A 275 -28.03 -0.46 -0.37
N ASP A 276 -26.96 -1.11 -0.82
CA ASP A 276 -26.70 -1.28 -2.27
C ASP A 276 -27.82 -2.11 -2.94
N VAL A 277 -28.42 -3.07 -2.23
CA VAL A 277 -29.56 -3.87 -2.72
C VAL A 277 -30.86 -3.09 -2.70
N VAL A 278 -31.18 -2.44 -1.58
CA VAL A 278 -32.45 -1.72 -1.38
C VAL A 278 -32.51 -0.44 -2.20
N GLU A 279 -31.42 0.33 -2.17
CA GLU A 279 -31.36 1.66 -2.76
C GLU A 279 -30.89 1.62 -4.24
N GLY A 280 -30.44 0.46 -4.72
CA GLY A 280 -29.89 0.27 -6.06
C GLY A 280 -28.47 0.82 -6.24
N VAL A 281 -27.84 0.36 -7.33
CA VAL A 281 -26.51 0.78 -7.79
C VAL A 281 -26.60 1.44 -9.16
N GLY A 282 -25.53 2.11 -9.60
CA GLY A 282 -25.47 2.82 -10.87
C GLY A 282 -25.85 4.29 -10.76
N TRP A 283 -25.70 5.00 -11.88
CA TRP A 283 -25.84 6.46 -11.92
C TRP A 283 -27.24 6.93 -11.57
N GLU A 284 -28.28 6.22 -12.02
CA GLU A 284 -29.67 6.62 -11.78
C GLU A 284 -30.06 6.51 -10.30
N ALA A 285 -29.48 5.54 -9.57
CA ALA A 285 -29.68 5.39 -8.13
C ALA A 285 -28.84 6.40 -7.32
N GLU A 286 -27.56 6.61 -7.69
CA GLU A 286 -26.65 7.45 -6.91
C GLU A 286 -26.81 8.95 -7.19
N PHE A 287 -27.11 9.36 -8.42
CA PHE A 287 -27.12 10.76 -8.82
C PHE A 287 -28.10 11.64 -8.00
N PRO A 288 -29.33 11.19 -7.68
CA PRO A 288 -30.25 11.97 -6.84
C PRO A 288 -29.71 12.25 -5.43
N ARG A 289 -28.77 11.44 -4.92
CA ARG A 289 -28.23 11.55 -3.56
C ARG A 289 -27.23 12.70 -3.45
N ASP A 290 -27.06 13.20 -2.22
CA ASP A 290 -26.05 14.24 -1.91
C ASP A 290 -24.73 13.66 -1.36
N VAL A 291 -24.67 12.34 -1.20
CA VAL A 291 -23.45 11.60 -0.91
C VAL A 291 -23.36 10.44 -1.88
N TRP A 292 -22.40 10.51 -2.81
CA TRP A 292 -22.17 9.46 -3.80
C TRP A 292 -21.14 8.49 -3.29
N LEU A 293 -21.51 7.21 -3.25
CA LEU A 293 -20.59 6.10 -2.98
C LEU A 293 -20.00 5.64 -4.31
N LEU A 294 -18.74 5.97 -4.55
CA LEU A 294 -18.12 5.79 -5.86
C LEU A 294 -18.05 4.33 -6.31
N ARG A 295 -18.00 3.38 -5.35
CA ARG A 295 -18.09 1.94 -5.65
C ARG A 295 -19.39 1.54 -6.35
N ARG A 296 -20.50 2.25 -6.09
CA ARG A 296 -21.82 1.95 -6.68
C ARG A 296 -21.95 2.43 -8.12
N ILE A 297 -21.05 3.29 -8.58
CA ILE A 297 -21.03 3.85 -9.96
C ILE A 297 -19.78 3.42 -10.74
N GLY A 298 -19.21 2.26 -10.37
CA GLY A 298 -18.13 1.63 -11.15
C GLY A 298 -16.72 2.14 -10.84
N PHE A 299 -16.52 2.99 -9.83
CA PHE A 299 -15.20 3.45 -9.45
C PHE A 299 -14.65 2.63 -8.28
N PRO A 300 -13.49 1.95 -8.43
CA PRO A 300 -12.95 1.09 -7.39
C PRO A 300 -12.51 1.90 -6.18
N GLY A 301 -13.02 1.54 -4.99
CA GLY A 301 -12.64 2.17 -3.73
C GLY A 301 -13.71 1.97 -2.67
N ARG A 302 -13.41 1.20 -1.64
CA ARG A 302 -14.41 0.75 -0.64
C ARG A 302 -15.10 1.90 0.10
N ASP A 303 -14.36 2.97 0.43
CA ASP A 303 -14.83 4.15 1.18
C ASP A 303 -14.75 5.45 0.36
N ALA A 304 -14.52 5.35 -0.95
CA ALA A 304 -14.38 6.54 -1.78
C ALA A 304 -15.75 7.17 -1.99
N GLN A 305 -15.88 8.45 -1.64
CA GLN A 305 -17.16 9.16 -1.66
C GLN A 305 -16.99 10.61 -2.12
N LEU A 306 -18.04 11.14 -2.75
CA LEU A 306 -18.21 12.57 -3.01
C LEU A 306 -19.37 13.08 -2.16
N ARG A 307 -19.11 14.09 -1.33
CA ARG A 307 -20.11 14.70 -0.43
C ARG A 307 -20.47 16.09 -0.93
N PHE A 308 -21.73 16.28 -1.28
CA PHE A 308 -22.29 17.55 -1.76
C PHE A 308 -23.12 18.26 -0.67
N THR A 309 -23.35 17.60 0.47
CA THR A 309 -24.14 18.13 1.60
C THR A 309 -23.63 19.45 2.16
N GLY A 310 -22.33 19.75 2.00
CA GLY A 310 -21.75 21.03 2.41
C GLY A 310 -22.06 22.21 1.48
N ILE A 311 -22.60 21.97 0.28
CA ILE A 311 -23.02 23.01 -0.66
C ILE A 311 -24.47 23.38 -0.34
N ALA A 312 -24.67 24.38 0.52
CA ALA A 312 -26.01 24.76 0.97
C ALA A 312 -26.94 25.28 -0.15
N PRO A 313 -26.48 26.12 -1.11
CA PRO A 313 -27.32 26.57 -2.22
C PRO A 313 -27.69 25.40 -3.16
N VAL A 314 -28.98 25.10 -3.26
CA VAL A 314 -29.49 23.91 -3.99
C VAL A 314 -29.09 23.94 -5.47
N TRP A 315 -29.23 25.07 -6.16
CA TRP A 315 -28.88 25.19 -7.57
C TRP A 315 -27.38 24.91 -7.82
N LEU A 316 -26.51 25.37 -6.91
CA LEU A 316 -25.07 25.18 -7.02
C LEU A 316 -24.70 23.72 -6.71
N ARG A 317 -25.39 23.09 -5.76
CA ARG A 317 -25.23 21.67 -5.45
C ARG A 317 -25.57 20.81 -6.67
N GLU A 318 -26.73 21.03 -7.28
CA GLU A 318 -27.16 20.28 -8.46
C GLU A 318 -26.25 20.53 -9.67
N LEU A 319 -25.81 21.78 -9.88
CA LEU A 319 -24.83 22.11 -10.92
C LEU A 319 -23.49 21.39 -10.68
N THR A 320 -23.02 21.34 -9.43
CA THR A 320 -21.78 20.66 -9.05
C THR A 320 -21.91 19.15 -9.18
N LYS A 321 -23.05 18.55 -8.81
CA LYS A 321 -23.36 17.14 -9.05
C LYS A 321 -23.31 16.83 -10.54
N ARG A 322 -24.04 17.59 -11.37
CA ARG A 322 -24.03 17.43 -12.83
C ARG A 322 -22.62 17.52 -13.42
N TRP A 323 -21.85 18.51 -13.00
CA TRP A 323 -20.46 18.69 -13.45
C TRP A 323 -19.55 17.54 -12.99
N ALA A 324 -19.67 17.10 -11.74
CA ALA A 324 -18.92 15.97 -11.22
C ALA A 324 -19.21 14.68 -12.00
N ARG A 325 -20.49 14.38 -12.30
CA ARG A 325 -20.88 13.26 -13.17
C ARG A 325 -20.23 13.36 -14.53
N TRP A 326 -20.35 14.51 -15.20
CA TRP A 326 -19.74 14.74 -16.51
C TRP A 326 -18.21 14.55 -16.51
N ARG A 327 -17.51 15.09 -15.51
CA ARG A 327 -16.06 14.93 -15.37
C ARG A 327 -15.65 13.48 -15.16
N LEU A 328 -16.39 12.75 -14.32
CA LEU A 328 -16.15 11.32 -14.10
C LEU A 328 -16.39 10.52 -15.39
N SER A 329 -17.48 10.80 -16.12
CA SER A 329 -17.81 10.14 -17.39
C SER A 329 -16.81 10.45 -18.51
N THR A 330 -16.17 11.62 -18.51
CA THR A 330 -15.10 11.98 -19.47
C THR A 330 -13.71 11.49 -19.03
N GLY A 331 -13.65 10.68 -17.96
CA GLY A 331 -12.41 10.04 -17.52
C GLY A 331 -11.51 10.92 -16.66
N ILE A 332 -11.99 12.04 -16.10
CA ILE A 332 -11.24 12.79 -15.10
C ILE A 332 -11.11 11.94 -13.83
N ALA A 333 -9.90 11.94 -13.24
CA ALA A 333 -9.62 11.16 -12.04
C ALA A 333 -10.51 11.57 -10.86
N VAL A 334 -11.02 10.57 -10.13
CA VAL A 334 -11.83 10.73 -8.91
C VAL A 334 -11.20 11.71 -7.91
N ALA A 335 -9.89 11.64 -7.70
CA ALA A 335 -9.19 12.51 -6.76
C ALA A 335 -9.28 14.00 -7.16
N THR A 336 -9.28 14.29 -8.45
CA THR A 336 -9.45 15.64 -9.00
C THR A 336 -10.89 16.11 -8.80
N VAL A 337 -11.88 15.28 -9.15
CA VAL A 337 -13.30 15.62 -8.94
C VAL A 337 -13.61 15.82 -7.45
N ALA A 338 -13.00 15.03 -6.57
CA ALA A 338 -13.13 15.24 -5.13
C ALA A 338 -12.51 16.56 -4.65
N ALA A 339 -11.41 17.02 -5.28
CA ALA A 339 -10.84 18.33 -5.01
C ALA A 339 -11.76 19.45 -5.52
N ASP A 340 -12.33 19.28 -6.72
CA ASP A 340 -13.30 20.19 -7.31
C ASP A 340 -14.49 20.39 -6.36
N VAL A 341 -15.13 19.30 -5.91
CA VAL A 341 -16.29 19.35 -4.99
C VAL A 341 -15.92 20.03 -3.67
N ARG A 342 -14.73 19.76 -3.11
CA ARG A 342 -14.26 20.44 -1.88
C ARG A 342 -14.08 21.95 -2.09
N ALA A 343 -13.55 22.36 -3.23
CA ALA A 343 -13.37 23.78 -3.54
C ALA A 343 -14.71 24.51 -3.69
N ILE A 344 -15.67 23.90 -4.38
CA ILE A 344 -17.02 24.47 -4.49
C ILE A 344 -17.74 24.48 -3.15
N THR A 345 -17.57 23.45 -2.32
CA THR A 345 -18.10 23.42 -0.94
C THR A 345 -17.55 24.58 -0.10
N LEU A 346 -16.24 24.81 -0.18
CA LEU A 346 -15.60 25.93 0.50
C LEU A 346 -16.16 27.28 0.01
N PHE A 347 -16.23 27.47 -1.31
CA PHE A 347 -16.80 28.68 -1.90
C PHE A 347 -18.25 28.91 -1.44
N ALA A 348 -19.10 27.89 -1.55
CA ALA A 348 -20.51 27.96 -1.18
C ALA A 348 -20.72 28.31 0.31
N ALA A 349 -19.85 27.83 1.20
CA ALA A 349 -19.91 28.14 2.62
C ALA A 349 -19.65 29.62 2.93
N SER A 350 -18.83 30.30 2.11
CA SER A 350 -18.52 31.73 2.28
C SER A 350 -19.66 32.67 1.82
N PHE A 351 -20.61 32.20 1.01
CA PHE A 351 -21.62 33.05 0.39
C PHE A 351 -23.05 32.51 0.56
N PRO A 352 -23.66 32.64 1.76
CA PRO A 352 -25.04 32.21 2.00
C PRO A 352 -26.08 32.88 1.07
N ALA A 353 -25.78 34.09 0.57
CA ALA A 353 -26.62 34.84 -0.36
C ALA A 353 -26.92 34.06 -1.67
N LEU A 354 -26.05 33.11 -2.06
CA LEU A 354 -26.26 32.24 -3.22
C LEU A 354 -27.52 31.36 -3.08
N ARG A 355 -28.10 31.21 -1.88
CA ARG A 355 -29.39 30.51 -1.69
C ARG A 355 -30.55 31.18 -2.43
N ARG A 356 -30.43 32.48 -2.77
CA ARG A 356 -31.45 33.24 -3.51
C ARG A 356 -31.59 32.78 -4.97
N GLY A 357 -30.54 32.22 -5.56
CA GLY A 357 -30.54 31.74 -6.95
C GLY A 357 -29.20 31.95 -7.66
N PRO A 358 -29.05 31.41 -8.89
CA PRO A 358 -27.87 31.63 -9.73
C PRO A 358 -27.56 33.11 -9.99
N GLU A 359 -28.58 33.95 -10.10
CA GLU A 359 -28.50 35.39 -10.40
C GLU A 359 -27.83 36.17 -9.26
N ALA A 360 -27.86 35.62 -8.04
CA ALA A 360 -27.19 36.22 -6.89
C ALA A 360 -25.65 36.05 -6.94
N PHE A 361 -25.14 35.20 -7.83
CA PHE A 361 -23.70 35.08 -8.03
C PHE A 361 -23.21 36.24 -8.89
N THR A 362 -22.38 37.10 -8.30
CA THR A 362 -21.79 38.27 -8.97
C THR A 362 -20.27 38.15 -9.08
N ARG A 363 -19.66 38.94 -9.97
CA ARG A 363 -18.20 39.06 -10.09
C ARG A 363 -17.53 39.51 -8.78
N GLN A 364 -18.18 40.42 -8.05
CA GLN A 364 -17.73 40.89 -6.74
C GLN A 364 -17.58 39.73 -5.72
N MET A 365 -18.45 38.72 -5.77
CA MET A 365 -18.28 37.53 -4.91
C MET A 365 -17.02 36.73 -5.25
N VAL A 366 -16.60 36.69 -6.52
CA VAL A 366 -15.33 36.07 -6.92
C VAL A 366 -14.15 36.85 -6.32
N GLU A 367 -14.15 38.19 -6.40
CA GLU A 367 -13.12 39.04 -5.80
C GLU A 367 -13.01 38.86 -4.28
N VAL A 368 -14.15 38.86 -3.58
CA VAL A 368 -14.20 38.58 -2.15
C VAL A 368 -13.69 37.16 -1.85
N HIS A 369 -13.97 36.19 -2.73
CA HIS A 369 -13.44 34.84 -2.58
C HIS A 369 -11.91 34.81 -2.72
N LEU A 370 -11.32 35.60 -3.63
CA LEU A 370 -9.86 35.71 -3.73
C LEU A 370 -9.24 36.16 -2.41
N ALA A 371 -9.85 37.16 -1.75
CA ALA A 371 -9.42 37.61 -0.42
C ALA A 371 -9.54 36.50 0.64
N HIS A 372 -10.67 35.78 0.68
CA HIS A 372 -10.84 34.63 1.59
C HIS A 372 -9.80 33.53 1.34
N LEU A 373 -9.40 33.30 0.08
CA LEU A 373 -8.38 32.31 -0.26
C LEU A 373 -6.98 32.72 0.20
N VAL A 374 -6.66 34.01 0.21
CA VAL A 374 -5.38 34.53 0.74
C VAL A 374 -5.25 34.23 2.23
N ASP A 375 -6.28 34.52 3.01
CA ASP A 375 -6.31 34.27 4.45
C ASP A 375 -6.25 32.77 4.78
N ARG A 376 -7.05 31.96 4.08
CA ARG A 376 -7.17 30.52 4.39
C ARG A 376 -6.02 29.67 3.87
N PHE A 377 -5.39 30.06 2.77
CA PHE A 377 -4.33 29.29 2.13
C PHE A 377 -3.10 30.16 1.88
N PRO A 378 -2.09 30.10 2.78
CA PRO A 378 -0.83 30.84 2.59
C PRO A 378 -0.11 30.46 1.29
N ASN A 379 -0.24 29.22 0.83
CA ASN A 379 0.39 28.71 -0.39
C ASN A 379 -0.39 29.09 -1.67
N ALA A 380 0.26 29.84 -2.57
CA ALA A 380 -0.28 30.23 -3.88
C ALA A 380 -0.78 29.05 -4.71
N LYS A 381 -0.09 27.91 -4.69
CA LYS A 381 -0.49 26.72 -5.46
C LYS A 381 -1.82 26.12 -4.98
N SER A 382 -2.08 26.17 -3.67
CA SER A 382 -3.35 25.71 -3.11
C SER A 382 -4.49 26.62 -3.57
N ARG A 383 -4.26 27.95 -3.55
CA ARG A 383 -5.22 28.94 -4.06
C ARG A 383 -5.51 28.74 -5.55
N THR A 384 -4.49 28.54 -6.38
CA THR A 384 -4.65 28.18 -7.80
C THR A 384 -5.56 26.97 -7.99
N GLY A 385 -5.41 25.93 -7.15
CA GLY A 385 -6.27 24.74 -7.23
C GLY A 385 -7.74 25.03 -6.93
N GLN A 386 -8.02 25.85 -5.91
CA GLN A 386 -9.38 26.29 -5.58
C GLN A 386 -10.02 27.06 -6.75
N LEU A 387 -9.29 28.05 -7.29
CA LEU A 387 -9.75 28.86 -8.41
C LEU A 387 -9.94 28.05 -9.70
N THR A 388 -9.04 27.12 -10.00
CA THR A 388 -9.17 26.22 -11.16
C THR A 388 -10.46 25.41 -11.10
N SER A 389 -10.89 25.04 -9.89
CA SER A 389 -12.11 24.26 -9.70
C SER A 389 -13.35 25.11 -9.96
N LEU A 390 -13.39 26.33 -9.41
CA LEU A 390 -14.48 27.29 -9.66
C LEU A 390 -14.56 27.70 -11.13
N ALA A 391 -13.43 28.07 -11.73
CA ALA A 391 -13.33 28.40 -13.15
C ALA A 391 -13.79 27.24 -14.04
N GLY A 392 -13.42 26.01 -13.69
CA GLY A 392 -13.84 24.81 -14.41
C GLY A 392 -15.36 24.58 -14.38
N LEU A 393 -15.99 24.80 -13.23
CA LEU A 393 -17.44 24.69 -13.08
C LEU A 393 -18.16 25.76 -13.91
N LEU A 394 -17.73 27.02 -13.79
CA LEU A 394 -18.30 28.16 -14.52
C LEU A 394 -18.18 27.99 -16.03
N ARG A 395 -16.99 27.59 -16.50
CA ARG A 395 -16.75 27.29 -17.92
C ARG A 395 -17.66 26.19 -18.43
N ALA A 396 -17.77 25.07 -17.70
CA ALA A 396 -18.65 23.96 -18.10
C ALA A 396 -20.13 24.37 -18.09
N ALA A 397 -20.55 25.14 -17.08
CA ALA A 397 -21.93 25.62 -16.97
C ALA A 397 -22.31 26.52 -18.16
N ARG A 398 -21.41 27.40 -18.61
CA ARG A 398 -21.58 28.23 -19.81
C ARG A 398 -21.55 27.42 -21.09
N GLN A 399 -20.48 26.66 -21.32
CA GLN A 399 -20.25 25.92 -22.56
C GLN A 399 -21.38 24.95 -22.88
N HIS A 400 -21.95 24.30 -21.86
CA HIS A 400 -23.05 23.36 -22.03
C HIS A 400 -24.42 23.94 -21.69
N ARG A 401 -24.52 25.25 -21.41
CA ARG A 401 -25.76 25.95 -21.05
C ARG A 401 -26.52 25.27 -19.90
N TRP A 402 -25.80 24.72 -18.92
CA TRP A 402 -26.42 24.01 -17.78
C TRP A 402 -27.09 24.95 -16.78
N GLN A 403 -26.68 26.21 -16.74
CA GLN A 403 -27.33 27.23 -15.91
C GLN A 403 -27.40 28.57 -16.65
N PRO A 404 -28.45 28.79 -17.46
CA PRO A 404 -28.62 30.02 -18.23
C PRO A 404 -28.82 31.29 -17.39
N ARG A 405 -29.21 31.15 -16.12
CA ARG A 405 -29.47 32.26 -15.20
C ARG A 405 -28.21 32.81 -14.52
N LEU A 406 -27.05 32.19 -14.74
CA LEU A 406 -25.77 32.77 -14.31
C LEU A 406 -25.43 33.97 -15.18
N SER A 407 -25.05 35.09 -14.56
CA SER A 407 -24.57 36.24 -15.32
C SER A 407 -23.34 35.87 -16.17
N PRO A 408 -23.28 36.32 -17.44
CA PRO A 408 -22.11 36.15 -18.30
C PRO A 408 -20.81 36.71 -17.69
N ASP A 409 -20.91 37.76 -16.87
CA ASP A 409 -19.76 38.50 -16.33
C ASP A 409 -19.04 37.79 -15.16
N VAL A 410 -19.60 36.69 -14.64
CA VAL A 410 -19.10 35.98 -13.46
C VAL A 410 -18.03 34.96 -13.85
N ASP A 411 -16.79 35.38 -14.10
CA ASP A 411 -15.70 34.45 -14.45
C ASP A 411 -14.49 34.57 -13.52
N VAL A 412 -13.54 33.66 -13.71
CA VAL A 412 -12.20 33.69 -13.13
C VAL A 412 -11.20 33.91 -14.26
N PHE A 413 -10.57 35.09 -14.27
CA PHE A 413 -9.66 35.53 -15.31
C PHE A 413 -8.20 35.15 -14.99
N ALA A 414 -7.31 35.29 -15.96
CA ALA A 414 -5.90 34.95 -15.81
C ALA A 414 -5.21 35.75 -14.68
N GLU A 415 -5.59 37.02 -14.51
CA GLU A 415 -5.09 37.93 -13.47
C GLU A 415 -5.57 37.60 -12.05
N ASP A 416 -6.68 36.87 -11.90
CA ASP A 416 -7.17 36.42 -10.59
C ASP A 416 -6.25 35.33 -9.99
N TYR A 417 -5.44 34.66 -10.80
CA TYR A 417 -4.55 33.61 -10.33
C TYR A 417 -3.35 34.21 -9.60
N PRO A 418 -2.99 33.68 -8.41
CA PRO A 418 -1.84 34.17 -7.69
C PRO A 418 -0.56 33.88 -8.48
N ARG A 419 0.36 34.85 -8.48
CA ARG A 419 1.71 34.64 -9.04
C ARG A 419 2.38 33.50 -8.28
N LEU A 420 2.84 32.50 -9.02
CA LEU A 420 3.58 31.38 -8.45
C LEU A 420 5.06 31.78 -8.37
N PRO A 421 5.65 31.86 -7.17
CA PRO A 421 7.08 32.07 -7.05
C PRO A 421 7.83 30.92 -7.72
N ALA A 422 9.04 31.20 -8.23
CA ALA A 422 9.91 30.16 -8.77
C ALA A 422 10.12 29.09 -7.70
N ALA A 423 9.83 27.83 -8.05
CA ALA A 423 9.94 26.74 -7.10
C ALA A 423 11.41 26.49 -6.75
N ALA A 424 11.70 26.42 -5.45
CA ALA A 424 13.01 26.01 -4.95
C ALA A 424 13.38 24.60 -5.48
N PRO A 425 14.68 24.31 -5.63
CA PRO A 425 15.17 22.97 -5.93
C PRO A 425 14.55 21.95 -4.97
N ARG A 426 13.98 20.87 -5.53
CA ARG A 426 13.40 19.78 -4.73
C ARG A 426 14.29 18.53 -4.70
N ALA A 427 15.41 18.56 -5.42
CA ALA A 427 16.43 17.51 -5.32
C ALA A 427 17.03 17.52 -3.91
N LEU A 428 17.38 16.34 -3.41
CA LEU A 428 18.02 16.19 -2.12
C LEU A 428 19.54 16.43 -2.27
N PRO A 429 20.20 17.01 -1.27
CA PRO A 429 21.66 17.07 -1.23
C PRO A 429 22.28 15.66 -1.24
N GLU A 430 23.47 15.54 -1.84
CA GLU A 430 24.18 14.26 -1.92
C GLU A 430 24.57 13.72 -0.53
N THR A 431 24.84 14.62 0.43
CA THR A 431 25.06 14.28 1.85
C THR A 431 23.89 13.52 2.46
N VAL A 432 22.65 13.90 2.10
CA VAL A 432 21.43 13.22 2.54
C VAL A 432 21.27 11.91 1.78
N MET A 433 21.47 11.90 0.46
CA MET A 433 21.33 10.69 -0.34
C MET A 433 22.30 9.59 0.07
N ALA A 434 23.57 9.92 0.32
CA ALA A 434 24.57 8.97 0.81
C ALA A 434 24.15 8.29 2.12
N GLN A 435 23.49 9.02 3.03
CA GLN A 435 22.91 8.43 4.23
C GLN A 435 21.74 7.50 3.91
N LEU A 436 20.84 7.89 2.99
CA LEU A 436 19.68 7.08 2.62
C LEU A 436 20.06 5.79 1.89
N GLU A 437 21.11 5.83 1.07
CA GLU A 437 21.58 4.72 0.23
C GLU A 437 22.50 3.76 1.01
N ARG A 438 22.97 4.15 2.20
CA ARG A 438 23.83 3.32 3.05
C ARG A 438 23.15 1.99 3.42
N PRO A 439 23.80 0.82 3.22
CA PRO A 439 23.21 -0.50 3.52
C PRO A 439 22.66 -0.64 4.94
N ASP A 440 23.39 -0.15 5.95
CA ASP A 440 22.97 -0.21 7.36
C ASP A 440 21.67 0.57 7.62
N ASN A 441 21.50 1.71 6.95
CA ASN A 441 20.29 2.49 7.07
C ASN A 441 19.14 1.80 6.35
N LEU A 442 19.35 1.30 5.12
CA LEU A 442 18.34 0.53 4.40
C LEU A 442 17.90 -0.71 5.20
N ALA A 443 18.81 -1.40 5.88
CA ALA A 443 18.49 -2.56 6.72
C ALA A 443 17.52 -2.23 7.86
N ARG A 444 17.52 -0.99 8.38
CA ARG A 444 16.60 -0.50 9.42
C ARG A 444 15.19 -0.20 8.91
N PHE A 445 14.94 -0.30 7.60
CA PHE A 445 13.60 -0.15 7.06
C PHE A 445 12.77 -1.39 7.41
N ALA A 446 11.82 -1.24 8.35
CA ALA A 446 11.14 -2.35 9.01
C ALA A 446 10.35 -3.30 8.09
N ASP A 447 9.75 -2.78 7.01
CA ASP A 447 8.99 -3.59 6.04
C ASP A 447 9.84 -3.86 4.79
N PRO A 448 10.18 -5.12 4.46
CA PRO A 448 10.95 -5.46 3.26
C PRO A 448 10.34 -4.93 1.96
N HIS A 449 9.00 -4.91 1.83
CA HIS A 449 8.32 -4.37 0.64
C HIS A 449 8.54 -2.86 0.53
N GLY A 450 8.46 -2.15 1.66
CA GLY A 450 8.76 -0.72 1.73
C GLY A 450 10.24 -0.43 1.43
N ARG A 451 11.16 -1.25 1.94
CA ARG A 451 12.60 -1.14 1.67
C ARG A 451 12.92 -1.28 0.19
N LEU A 452 12.39 -2.31 -0.47
CA LEU A 452 12.57 -2.51 -1.91
C LEU A 452 11.95 -1.37 -2.72
N LEU A 453 10.74 -0.90 -2.34
CA LEU A 453 10.12 0.25 -2.99
C LEU A 453 10.97 1.52 -2.86
N ALA A 454 11.57 1.80 -1.71
CA ALA A 454 12.45 2.94 -1.53
C ALA A 454 13.67 2.86 -2.48
N ARG A 455 14.32 1.70 -2.54
CA ARG A 455 15.44 1.45 -3.47
C ARG A 455 15.04 1.66 -4.93
N ILE A 456 13.90 1.10 -5.36
CA ILE A 456 13.39 1.29 -6.73
C ILE A 456 13.18 2.78 -7.01
N LEU A 457 12.50 3.52 -6.12
CA LEU A 457 12.18 4.93 -6.36
C LEU A 457 13.42 5.84 -6.39
N MET A 458 14.45 5.55 -5.59
CA MET A 458 15.72 6.28 -5.60
C MET A 458 16.50 6.05 -6.91
N ASN A 459 16.54 4.81 -7.40
CA ASN A 459 17.33 4.44 -8.58
C ASN A 459 16.65 4.71 -9.92
N THR A 460 15.33 4.93 -9.93
CA THR A 460 14.56 5.05 -11.18
C THR A 460 13.77 6.34 -11.33
N GLY A 461 13.59 7.10 -10.24
CA GLY A 461 12.77 8.31 -10.23
C GLY A 461 11.28 8.06 -10.55
N LEU A 462 10.78 6.83 -10.39
CA LEU A 462 9.36 6.52 -10.57
C LEU A 462 8.48 7.33 -9.59
N ARG A 463 7.20 7.53 -9.95
CA ARG A 463 6.24 8.04 -8.97
C ARG A 463 5.93 6.93 -7.98
N VAL A 464 5.82 7.25 -6.69
CA VAL A 464 5.47 6.27 -5.65
C VAL A 464 4.23 5.44 -5.98
N GLY A 465 3.23 6.03 -6.65
CA GLY A 465 2.02 5.32 -7.06
C GLY A 465 2.23 4.34 -8.21
N ASP A 466 3.21 4.60 -9.08
CA ASP A 466 3.57 3.70 -10.18
C ASP A 466 4.47 2.58 -9.65
N GLY A 467 5.51 2.91 -8.85
CA GLY A 467 6.40 1.94 -8.22
C GLY A 467 5.69 0.98 -7.25
N ALA A 468 4.71 1.48 -6.47
CA ALA A 468 3.93 0.62 -5.57
C ALA A 468 3.00 -0.36 -6.31
N LYS A 469 2.73 -0.13 -7.60
CA LYS A 469 1.82 -0.92 -8.44
C LYS A 469 2.57 -1.67 -9.54
N LEU A 470 3.87 -1.90 -9.38
CA LEU A 470 4.61 -2.75 -10.29
C LEU A 470 3.96 -4.13 -10.35
N ARG A 471 3.74 -4.61 -11.58
CA ARG A 471 3.29 -5.98 -11.83
C ARG A 471 4.39 -6.95 -11.42
N LEU A 472 4.02 -8.21 -11.18
CA LEU A 472 5.01 -9.23 -10.87
C LEU A 472 6.03 -9.37 -12.02
N ASP A 473 5.57 -9.36 -13.28
CA ASP A 473 6.38 -9.48 -14.50
C ASP A 473 7.02 -8.15 -14.95
N CYS A 474 7.55 -7.35 -14.01
CA CYS A 474 8.06 -6.00 -14.30
C CYS A 474 9.50 -5.93 -14.84
N ILE A 475 10.23 -7.04 -14.94
CA ILE A 475 11.57 -7.06 -15.55
C ILE A 475 11.48 -7.51 -17.00
N VAL A 476 12.05 -6.71 -17.90
CA VAL A 476 12.28 -7.08 -19.31
C VAL A 476 13.76 -6.88 -19.63
N ARG A 477 14.26 -7.60 -20.63
CA ARG A 477 15.65 -7.47 -21.09
C ARG A 477 15.66 -7.10 -22.57
N ASP A 478 16.64 -6.30 -22.98
CA ASP A 478 16.86 -5.99 -24.40
C ASP A 478 17.61 -7.14 -25.12
N GLY A 479 17.95 -6.92 -26.40
CA GLY A 479 18.69 -7.90 -27.19
C GLY A 479 20.12 -8.18 -26.71
N GLN A 480 20.66 -7.35 -25.82
CA GLN A 480 21.98 -7.53 -25.19
C GLN A 480 21.87 -8.06 -23.75
N GLY A 481 20.67 -8.38 -23.30
CA GLY A 481 20.42 -8.90 -21.95
C GLY A 481 20.39 -7.83 -20.86
N ALA A 482 20.49 -6.54 -21.20
CA ALA A 482 20.45 -5.45 -20.22
C ALA A 482 19.05 -5.34 -19.59
N PRO A 483 18.94 -5.24 -18.24
CA PRO A 483 17.64 -5.25 -17.58
C PRO A 483 16.96 -3.86 -17.57
N TYR A 484 15.65 -3.88 -17.82
CA TYR A 484 14.78 -2.72 -17.75
C TYR A 484 13.59 -3.02 -16.84
N LEU A 485 13.18 -2.01 -16.09
CA LEU A 485 11.94 -2.02 -15.34
C LEU A 485 10.79 -1.52 -16.23
N ARG A 486 9.87 -2.41 -16.55
CA ARG A 486 8.60 -2.13 -17.24
C ARG A 486 7.54 -1.74 -16.21
N TYR A 487 6.89 -0.59 -16.43
CA TYR A 487 5.83 -0.11 -15.54
C TYR A 487 4.72 0.64 -16.29
N THR A 488 3.53 0.71 -15.70
CA THR A 488 2.44 1.55 -16.19
C THR A 488 2.52 2.93 -15.54
N ASN A 489 2.69 3.99 -16.34
CA ASN A 489 2.53 5.35 -15.87
C ASN A 489 1.03 5.65 -15.75
N HIS A 490 0.49 5.56 -14.54
CA HIS A 490 -0.95 5.73 -14.31
C HIS A 490 -1.43 7.17 -14.50
N LYS A 491 -0.50 8.15 -14.40
CA LYS A 491 -0.83 9.55 -14.66
C LYS A 491 -1.02 9.80 -16.16
N MET A 492 -0.19 9.17 -16.99
CA MET A 492 -0.20 9.33 -18.45
C MET A 492 -0.99 8.23 -19.17
N ARG A 493 -1.40 7.17 -18.46
CA ARG A 493 -2.13 5.99 -18.97
C ARG A 493 -1.43 5.29 -20.12
N ARG A 494 -0.12 5.03 -19.96
CA ARG A 494 0.71 4.31 -20.93
C ARG A 494 1.78 3.48 -20.24
N GLU A 495 2.30 2.47 -20.95
CA GLU A 495 3.49 1.75 -20.52
C GLU A 495 4.75 2.59 -20.74
N ALA A 496 5.74 2.37 -19.88
CA ALA A 496 7.03 3.03 -19.91
C ALA A 496 8.12 2.10 -19.36
N PHE A 497 9.37 2.43 -19.68
CA PHE A 497 10.55 1.63 -19.37
C PHE A 497 11.63 2.52 -18.78
N VAL A 498 12.34 2.01 -17.78
CA VAL A 498 13.51 2.65 -17.20
C VAL A 498 14.62 1.60 -17.04
N PRO A 499 15.85 1.87 -17.50
CA PRO A 499 16.97 0.97 -17.29
C PRO A 499 17.26 0.84 -15.79
N ILE A 500 17.69 -0.34 -15.37
CA ILE A 500 18.11 -0.63 -14.00
C ILE A 500 19.45 -1.37 -14.03
N ASP A 501 20.19 -1.33 -12.93
CA ASP A 501 21.40 -2.14 -12.78
C ASP A 501 21.06 -3.62 -12.44
N THR A 502 22.06 -4.48 -12.57
CA THR A 502 21.94 -5.92 -12.31
C THR A 502 21.54 -6.22 -10.87
N ALA A 503 22.09 -5.51 -9.88
CA ALA A 503 21.79 -5.73 -8.46
C ALA A 503 20.33 -5.39 -8.10
N MET A 504 19.74 -4.40 -8.77
CA MET A 504 18.33 -4.07 -8.67
C MET A 504 17.47 -5.14 -9.33
N ALA A 505 17.86 -5.62 -10.51
CA ALA A 505 17.16 -6.71 -11.20
C ALA A 505 17.13 -7.98 -10.33
N GLU A 506 18.26 -8.36 -9.74
CA GLU A 506 18.37 -9.51 -8.82
C GLU A 506 17.49 -9.32 -7.57
N ALA A 507 17.48 -8.14 -6.95
CA ALA A 507 16.62 -7.86 -5.81
C ALA A 507 15.12 -7.94 -6.15
N ILE A 508 14.74 -7.51 -7.37
CA ILE A 508 13.38 -7.65 -7.87
C ILE A 508 13.06 -9.11 -8.16
N THR A 509 13.98 -9.88 -8.74
CA THR A 509 13.78 -11.31 -9.01
C THR A 509 13.67 -12.14 -7.73
N ALA A 510 14.46 -11.85 -6.70
CA ALA A 510 14.30 -12.49 -5.40
C ALA A 510 12.92 -12.20 -4.79
N GLN A 511 12.42 -10.96 -4.93
CA GLN A 511 11.06 -10.62 -4.52
C GLN A 511 10.00 -11.34 -5.38
N GLN A 512 10.20 -11.45 -6.70
CA GLN A 512 9.28 -12.18 -7.58
C GLN A 512 9.14 -13.63 -7.12
N GLN A 513 10.26 -14.29 -6.81
CA GLN A 513 10.26 -15.66 -6.32
C GLN A 513 9.54 -15.79 -4.97
N ALA A 514 9.82 -14.88 -4.02
CA ALA A 514 9.11 -14.89 -2.73
C ALA A 514 7.59 -14.74 -2.88
N MET A 515 7.11 -14.00 -3.89
CA MET A 515 5.67 -13.89 -4.15
C MET A 515 5.08 -15.15 -4.80
N ILE A 516 5.84 -15.83 -5.65
CA ILE A 516 5.46 -17.14 -6.24
C ILE A 516 5.39 -18.22 -5.16
N ASP A 517 6.29 -18.17 -4.18
CA ASP A 517 6.30 -19.11 -3.07
C ASP A 517 5.18 -18.84 -2.05
N GLU A 518 4.78 -17.57 -1.88
CA GLU A 518 3.75 -17.16 -0.89
C GLU A 518 2.31 -17.25 -1.44
N TYR A 519 2.09 -17.05 -2.74
CA TYR A 519 0.75 -16.94 -3.35
C TYR A 519 0.60 -17.83 -4.58
N ASP A 520 -0.59 -18.42 -4.77
CA ASP A 520 -0.88 -19.28 -5.94
C ASP A 520 -0.88 -18.53 -7.28
N ASP A 521 -1.35 -17.27 -7.30
CA ASP A 521 -1.51 -16.43 -8.50
C ASP A 521 -1.16 -14.95 -8.20
N PRO A 522 0.13 -14.64 -7.96
CA PRO A 522 0.59 -13.30 -7.65
C PRO A 522 0.60 -12.39 -8.88
N ALA A 523 -0.13 -11.28 -8.82
CA ALA A 523 -0.21 -10.31 -9.92
C ALA A 523 0.70 -9.07 -9.75
N VAL A 524 1.14 -8.78 -8.52
CA VAL A 524 1.85 -7.56 -8.15
C VAL A 524 3.17 -7.89 -7.46
N LEU A 525 4.22 -7.10 -7.72
CA LEU A 525 5.53 -7.30 -7.11
C LEU A 525 5.53 -7.04 -5.60
N LEU A 526 4.78 -6.02 -5.18
CA LEU A 526 4.72 -5.53 -3.82
C LEU A 526 3.28 -5.58 -3.32
N PRO A 527 2.80 -6.75 -2.84
CA PRO A 527 1.45 -6.86 -2.31
C PRO A 527 1.35 -6.15 -0.96
N ARG A 528 0.15 -5.65 -0.67
CA ARG A 528 -0.20 -5.17 0.66
C ARG A 528 -0.24 -6.35 1.63
N ARG A 529 0.44 -6.26 2.77
CA ARG A 529 0.48 -7.32 3.79
C ARG A 529 -0.80 -7.51 4.62
N THR A 530 -1.76 -6.58 4.49
CA THR A 530 -3.01 -6.61 5.27
C THR A 530 -4.20 -6.54 4.33
N ARG A 531 -5.29 -7.26 4.63
CA ARG A 531 -6.54 -7.23 3.85
C ARG A 531 -6.29 -7.54 2.36
N ASN A 532 -5.51 -8.59 2.12
CA ASN A 532 -5.09 -9.02 0.80
C ASN A 532 -4.71 -10.52 0.84
N PRO A 533 -5.67 -11.41 1.16
CA PRO A 533 -5.37 -12.83 1.37
C PRO A 533 -4.74 -13.49 0.14
N GLU A 534 -5.01 -13.00 -1.06
CA GLU A 534 -4.51 -13.56 -2.33
C GLU A 534 -3.31 -12.79 -2.90
N GLY A 535 -2.75 -11.81 -2.20
CA GLY A 535 -1.62 -11.03 -2.72
C GLY A 535 -1.97 -10.05 -3.84
N LYS A 536 -3.19 -10.04 -4.41
CA LYS A 536 -3.54 -9.25 -5.61
C LYS A 536 -3.62 -7.74 -5.44
N VAL A 537 -3.68 -7.21 -4.21
CA VAL A 537 -3.79 -5.78 -3.94
C VAL A 537 -2.42 -5.15 -3.69
N ALA A 538 -2.02 -4.22 -4.57
CA ALA A 538 -0.77 -3.48 -4.49
C ALA A 538 -0.53 -2.71 -3.16
N PHE A 539 0.74 -2.45 -2.88
CA PHE A 539 1.21 -1.74 -1.69
C PHE A 539 0.59 -0.34 -1.57
N SER A 540 0.24 0.04 -0.35
CA SER A 540 -0.41 1.32 -0.08
C SER A 540 0.62 2.45 -0.05
N THR A 541 0.47 3.46 -0.93
CA THR A 541 1.34 4.65 -0.90
C THR A 541 1.19 5.46 0.40
N ALA A 542 0.08 5.34 1.11
CA ALA A 542 -0.10 5.98 2.42
C ALA A 542 0.70 5.23 3.50
N THR A 543 0.68 3.90 3.46
CA THR A 543 1.49 3.04 4.33
C THR A 543 2.97 3.29 4.10
N PHE A 544 3.42 3.33 2.84
CA PHE A 544 4.80 3.65 2.50
C PHE A 544 5.25 5.01 3.04
N ARG A 545 4.42 6.06 2.92
CA ARG A 545 4.75 7.39 3.49
C ARG A 545 4.82 7.37 5.02
N GLY A 546 4.02 6.53 5.67
CA GLY A 546 4.12 6.29 7.11
C GLY A 546 5.46 5.64 7.48
N GLN A 547 5.80 4.54 6.80
CA GLN A 547 7.05 3.81 6.99
C GLN A 547 8.28 4.65 6.66
N LEU A 548 8.25 5.45 5.60
CA LEU A 548 9.34 6.37 5.25
C LEU A 548 9.61 7.37 6.38
N ARG A 549 8.56 7.96 6.97
CA ARG A 549 8.75 8.89 8.10
C ARG A 549 9.39 8.20 9.30
N GLU A 550 8.96 6.99 9.59
CA GLU A 550 9.53 6.22 10.70
C GLU A 550 10.97 5.79 10.43
N TRP A 551 11.26 5.36 9.20
CA TRP A 551 12.61 4.99 8.78
C TRP A 551 13.60 6.15 8.87
N LEU A 552 13.21 7.35 8.39
CA LEU A 552 14.03 8.56 8.53
C LEU A 552 14.32 8.90 10.00
N ARG A 553 13.32 8.72 10.87
CA ARG A 553 13.45 8.95 12.32
C ARG A 553 14.41 7.95 12.97
N VAL A 554 14.28 6.67 12.64
CA VAL A 554 15.14 5.60 13.20
C VAL A 554 16.58 5.68 12.70
N CYS A 555 16.79 6.18 11.48
CA CYS A 555 18.13 6.35 10.93
C CYS A 555 18.79 7.69 11.28
N ASP A 556 18.06 8.60 11.95
CA ASP A 556 18.50 9.95 12.29
C ASP A 556 19.10 10.71 11.09
N ILE A 557 18.39 10.71 9.97
CA ILE A 557 18.88 11.32 8.72
C ILE A 557 18.92 12.85 8.86
N ARG A 558 20.11 13.43 8.67
CA ARG A 558 20.38 14.86 8.86
C ARG A 558 20.94 15.53 7.62
N ASP A 559 20.72 16.83 7.49
CA ASP A 559 21.35 17.66 6.45
C ASP A 559 22.79 18.05 6.84
N GLU A 560 23.45 18.79 5.95
CA GLU A 560 24.79 19.36 6.16
C GLU A 560 24.91 20.29 7.38
N HIS A 561 23.77 20.69 7.97
CA HIS A 561 23.70 21.52 9.17
C HIS A 561 23.25 20.72 10.40
N ALA A 562 23.34 19.39 10.34
CA ALA A 562 22.94 18.46 11.40
C ALA A 562 21.45 18.57 11.80
N ARG A 563 20.57 19.08 10.93
CA ARG A 563 19.13 19.19 11.18
C ARG A 563 18.39 17.98 10.60
N PRO A 564 17.37 17.42 11.30
CA PRO A 564 16.58 16.31 10.77
C PRO A 564 15.89 16.65 9.45
N VAL A 565 16.03 15.79 8.44
CA VAL A 565 15.49 16.05 7.10
C VAL A 565 14.14 15.38 6.91
N ARG A 566 13.21 16.13 6.30
CA ARG A 566 11.97 15.56 5.78
C ARG A 566 12.12 15.19 4.32
N VAL A 567 12.14 13.88 4.05
CA VAL A 567 12.18 13.34 2.69
C VAL A 567 10.80 12.88 2.23
N THR A 568 10.47 13.18 0.97
CA THR A 568 9.26 12.68 0.31
C THR A 568 9.63 11.89 -0.94
N PRO A 569 8.82 10.90 -1.35
CA PRO A 569 9.16 10.05 -2.51
C PRO A 569 9.32 10.83 -3.82
N HIS A 570 8.66 11.98 -3.94
CA HIS A 570 8.79 12.81 -5.13
C HIS A 570 10.11 13.58 -5.18
N GLN A 571 10.78 13.81 -4.04
CA GLN A 571 12.12 14.40 -4.03
C GLN A 571 13.17 13.44 -4.61
N TRP A 572 13.03 12.12 -4.42
CA TRP A 572 13.90 11.15 -5.10
C TRP A 572 13.79 11.23 -6.62
N ARG A 573 12.59 11.39 -7.16
CA ARG A 573 12.40 11.66 -8.58
C ARG A 573 13.10 12.93 -9.05
N HIS A 574 13.02 14.01 -8.26
CA HIS A 574 13.75 15.24 -8.58
C HIS A 574 15.27 15.02 -8.51
N THR A 575 15.73 14.29 -7.50
CA THR A 575 17.15 13.98 -7.29
C THR A 575 17.70 13.13 -8.42
N PHE A 576 16.97 12.10 -8.85
CA PHE A 576 17.32 11.26 -10.01
C PHE A 576 17.41 12.09 -11.29
N GLY A 577 16.41 12.94 -11.57
CA GLY A 577 16.44 13.85 -12.71
C GLY A 577 17.63 14.82 -12.67
N THR A 578 17.93 15.39 -11.51
CA THR A 578 19.08 16.29 -11.31
C THR A 578 20.41 15.55 -11.47
N ARG A 579 20.58 14.35 -10.88
CA ARG A 579 21.80 13.53 -11.02
C ARG A 579 22.07 13.21 -12.50
N LEU A 580 21.05 12.86 -13.28
CA LEU A 580 21.22 12.58 -14.72
C LEU A 580 21.66 13.81 -15.50
N ILE A 581 21.04 14.97 -15.28
CA ILE A 581 21.43 16.21 -15.96
C ILE A 581 22.85 16.63 -15.57
N ASN A 582 23.19 16.52 -14.27
CA ASN A 582 24.52 16.84 -13.78
C ASN A 582 25.59 15.88 -14.34
N ASN A 583 25.21 14.65 -14.68
CA ASN A 583 26.04 13.68 -15.39
C ASN A 583 25.94 13.83 -16.92
N GLU A 584 25.61 15.03 -17.41
CA GLU A 584 25.58 15.42 -18.82
C GLU A 584 24.61 14.61 -19.70
N VAL A 585 23.64 13.91 -19.11
CA VAL A 585 22.61 13.22 -19.88
C VAL A 585 21.71 14.26 -20.56
N PRO A 586 21.51 14.20 -21.90
CA PRO A 586 20.74 15.20 -22.61
C PRO A 586 19.34 15.41 -22.03
N GLN A 587 18.89 16.66 -21.95
CA GLN A 587 17.60 17.01 -21.34
C GLN A 587 16.41 16.27 -21.99
N GLU A 588 16.48 16.02 -23.30
CA GLU A 588 15.47 15.23 -24.02
C GLU A 588 15.45 13.77 -23.55
N THR A 589 16.61 13.17 -23.31
CA THR A 589 16.74 11.81 -22.77
C THR A 589 16.15 11.75 -21.36
N VAL A 590 16.48 12.70 -20.49
CA VAL A 590 15.91 12.79 -19.13
C VAL A 590 14.39 13.01 -19.17
N ARG A 591 13.89 13.82 -20.11
CA ARG A 591 12.44 14.03 -20.33
C ARG A 591 11.74 12.73 -20.70
N ARG A 592 12.31 11.92 -21.60
CA ARG A 592 11.77 10.61 -22.01
C ARG A 592 11.83 9.60 -20.86
N LEU A 593 12.95 9.52 -20.17
CA LEU A 593 13.18 8.59 -19.05
C LEU A 593 12.23 8.84 -17.88
N LEU A 594 12.04 10.12 -17.53
CA LEU A 594 11.08 10.51 -16.50
C LEU A 594 9.63 10.48 -17.03
N ASP A 595 9.39 10.28 -18.31
CA ASP A 595 8.08 10.32 -18.94
C ASP A 595 7.35 11.67 -18.70
N HIS A 596 8.04 12.77 -19.03
CA HIS A 596 7.53 14.14 -18.99
C HIS A 596 6.89 14.54 -20.33
N THR A 597 5.72 15.18 -20.27
CA THR A 597 4.97 15.62 -21.46
C THR A 597 5.50 16.91 -22.08
N SER A 598 6.19 17.75 -21.32
CA SER A 598 6.72 19.02 -21.81
C SER A 598 8.15 19.26 -21.35
N HIS A 599 8.92 20.00 -22.16
CA HIS A 599 10.28 20.41 -21.82
C HIS A 599 10.32 21.29 -20.56
N ALA A 600 9.29 22.11 -20.33
CA ALA A 600 9.16 22.95 -19.15
C ALA A 600 9.27 22.15 -17.84
N MET A 601 8.76 20.90 -17.80
CA MET A 601 8.87 20.05 -16.62
C MET A 601 10.30 19.60 -16.32
N THR A 602 11.15 19.44 -17.34
CA THR A 602 12.55 19.01 -17.20
C THR A 602 13.52 20.19 -17.12
N ALA A 603 13.14 21.37 -17.64
CA ALA A 603 13.96 22.58 -17.65
C ALA A 603 14.35 23.06 -16.23
N HIS A 604 13.55 22.73 -15.22
CA HIS A 604 13.89 23.01 -13.84
C HIS A 604 15.15 22.27 -13.36
N TYR A 605 15.50 21.12 -13.93
CA TYR A 605 16.75 20.42 -13.60
C TYR A 605 17.95 21.05 -14.29
N ALA A 606 17.80 21.50 -15.54
CA ALA A 606 18.87 22.17 -16.29
C ALA A 606 19.37 23.44 -15.57
N ARG A 607 18.44 24.26 -15.05
CA ARG A 607 18.81 25.46 -14.27
C ARG A 607 19.61 25.14 -12.99
N LEU A 608 19.38 23.98 -12.38
CA LEU A 608 20.13 23.56 -11.19
C LEU A 608 21.54 23.10 -11.55
N SER A 609 21.66 22.35 -12.64
CA SER A 609 22.96 21.96 -13.19
C SER A 609 23.79 23.18 -13.57
N ASP A 610 23.19 24.18 -14.22
CA ASP A 610 23.89 25.42 -14.56
C ASP A 610 24.46 26.12 -13.31
N ALA A 611 23.69 26.20 -12.23
CA ALA A 611 24.15 26.77 -10.97
C ALA A 611 25.27 25.95 -10.31
N THR A 612 25.17 24.62 -10.32
CA THR A 612 26.19 23.72 -9.75
C THR A 612 27.48 23.73 -10.58
N ILE A 613 27.37 23.63 -11.92
CA ILE A 613 28.50 23.70 -12.85
C ILE A 613 29.17 25.06 -12.74
N ARG A 614 28.39 26.14 -12.63
CA ARG A 614 28.91 27.49 -12.38
C ARG A 614 29.70 27.55 -11.08
N GLN A 615 29.14 27.05 -9.98
CA GLN A 615 29.82 27.05 -8.69
C GLN A 615 31.12 26.25 -8.73
N GLN A 616 31.11 25.05 -9.32
CA GLN A 616 32.32 24.24 -9.51
C GLN A 616 33.35 24.96 -10.40
N TRP A 617 32.91 25.60 -11.47
CA TRP A 617 33.78 26.38 -12.37
C TRP A 617 34.36 27.63 -11.72
N GLU A 618 33.61 28.30 -10.85
CA GLU A 618 34.07 29.47 -10.09
C GLU A 618 35.04 29.06 -8.98
N GLN A 619 34.83 27.89 -8.35
CA GLN A 619 35.70 27.35 -7.30
C GLN A 619 36.96 26.65 -7.84
N ALA A 620 36.95 26.17 -9.08
CA ALA A 620 38.08 25.51 -9.70
C ALA A 620 39.24 26.50 -9.92
N ARG A 621 40.44 26.13 -9.46
CA ARG A 621 41.69 26.82 -9.84
C ARG A 621 41.93 26.56 -11.32
N LYS A 622 41.88 27.63 -12.11
CA LYS A 622 42.07 27.63 -13.57
C LYS A 622 43.40 28.27 -13.90
N VAL A 623 44.21 27.63 -14.72
CA VAL A 623 45.48 28.18 -15.22
C VAL A 623 45.53 28.23 -16.74
N ASN A 624 46.30 29.17 -17.28
CA ASN A 624 46.64 29.23 -18.69
C ASN A 624 47.90 28.38 -19.00
N ILE A 625 48.38 28.41 -20.25
CA ILE A 625 49.59 27.69 -20.69
C ILE A 625 50.89 28.13 -19.98
N ALA A 626 50.90 29.32 -19.37
CA ALA A 626 52.03 29.84 -18.60
C ALA A 626 51.94 29.48 -17.10
N GLY A 627 50.93 28.70 -16.68
CA GLY A 627 50.72 28.34 -15.28
C GLY A 627 50.08 29.44 -14.43
N GLU A 628 49.72 30.58 -15.04
CA GLU A 628 49.16 31.72 -14.33
C GLU A 628 47.70 31.48 -14.00
N GLN A 629 47.31 31.79 -12.75
CA GLN A 629 45.93 31.64 -12.30
C GLN A 629 45.02 32.69 -12.93
N LEU A 630 43.95 32.24 -13.56
CA LEU A 630 42.95 33.13 -14.14
C LEU A 630 42.06 33.74 -13.05
N PRO A 631 41.80 35.06 -13.10
CA PRO A 631 40.92 35.72 -12.14
C PRO A 631 39.47 35.21 -12.26
N ALA A 632 38.72 35.32 -11.16
CA ALA A 632 37.29 35.04 -11.19
C ALA A 632 36.56 36.15 -11.98
N ASP A 633 35.64 35.78 -12.85
CA ASP A 633 34.85 36.72 -13.65
C ASP A 633 33.89 37.52 -12.75
N THR A 634 34.22 38.76 -12.39
CA THR A 634 33.36 39.65 -11.59
C THR A 634 32.90 40.87 -12.40
N GLY A 635 31.62 41.24 -12.31
CA GLY A 635 31.07 42.46 -12.94
C GLY A 635 29.82 42.23 -13.83
N PRO A 636 29.33 43.25 -14.54
CA PRO A 636 28.08 43.20 -15.32
C PRO A 636 28.07 42.16 -16.45
N LEU A 637 29.25 41.72 -16.91
CA LEU A 637 29.41 40.75 -17.99
C LEU A 637 29.66 39.31 -17.50
N ALA A 638 29.72 39.07 -16.19
CA ALA A 638 30.04 37.76 -15.63
C ALA A 638 29.09 36.65 -16.10
N GLU A 639 27.79 36.95 -16.23
CA GLU A 639 26.80 36.00 -16.73
C GLU A 639 27.00 35.67 -18.22
N ALA A 640 27.35 36.66 -19.05
CA ALA A 640 27.64 36.47 -20.46
C ALA A 640 28.95 35.69 -20.70
N ILE A 641 29.98 35.95 -19.89
CA ILE A 641 31.26 35.23 -19.92
C ILE A 641 31.08 33.78 -19.47
N TRP A 642 30.31 33.53 -18.40
CA TRP A 642 29.94 32.18 -17.98
C TRP A 642 29.17 31.44 -19.08
N MET A 643 28.16 32.07 -19.69
CA MET A 643 27.38 31.45 -20.77
C MET A 643 28.27 31.09 -21.97
N LYS A 644 29.18 31.99 -22.37
CA LYS A 644 30.18 31.76 -23.41
C LYS A 644 31.10 30.57 -23.09
N ASN A 645 31.64 30.52 -21.87
CA ASN A 645 32.56 29.48 -21.45
C ASN A 645 31.87 28.12 -21.26
N ASN A 646 30.63 28.10 -20.75
CA ASN A 646 29.81 26.90 -20.60
C ASN A 646 29.48 26.27 -21.97
N LEU A 647 29.10 27.11 -22.94
CA LEU A 647 28.87 26.71 -24.33
C LEU A 647 30.14 26.21 -25.03
N ALA A 648 31.29 26.81 -24.76
CA ALA A 648 32.58 26.38 -25.29
C ALA A 648 33.03 25.02 -24.70
N ARG A 649 32.86 24.81 -23.39
CA ARG A 649 33.12 23.51 -22.72
C ARG A 649 32.31 22.37 -23.34
N ALA A 650 31.02 22.59 -23.59
CA ALA A 650 30.13 21.56 -24.13
C ALA A 650 30.43 21.17 -25.60
N LYS A 651 31.10 22.03 -26.37
CA LYS A 651 31.39 21.80 -27.80
C LYS A 651 32.86 21.61 -28.15
N MET A 652 33.78 22.03 -27.28
CA MET A 652 35.22 22.06 -27.52
C MET A 652 36.02 21.58 -26.29
N ALA A 653 35.52 20.53 -25.61
CA ALA A 653 36.27 19.86 -24.55
C ALA A 653 37.53 19.20 -25.13
N LEU A 654 38.69 19.46 -24.50
CA LEU A 654 39.97 18.88 -24.90
C LEU A 654 40.35 17.76 -23.93
N PRO A 655 41.18 16.78 -24.34
CA PRO A 655 41.61 15.69 -23.47
C PRO A 655 42.34 16.13 -22.19
N ASN A 656 42.91 17.32 -22.19
CA ASN A 656 43.75 17.88 -21.11
C ASN A 656 43.29 19.27 -20.63
N GLY A 657 42.10 19.73 -21.03
CA GLY A 657 41.60 21.04 -20.61
C GLY A 657 40.43 21.52 -21.46
N TYR A 658 40.33 22.84 -21.59
CA TYR A 658 39.20 23.52 -22.21
C TYR A 658 39.67 24.60 -23.19
N CYS A 659 38.97 24.70 -24.32
CA CYS A 659 39.15 25.81 -25.25
C CYS A 659 38.17 26.94 -24.91
N THR A 660 38.68 28.16 -24.73
CA THR A 660 37.85 29.36 -24.47
C THR A 660 37.56 30.19 -25.72
N LEU A 661 37.90 29.67 -26.90
CA LEU A 661 37.61 30.28 -28.19
C LEU A 661 36.09 30.48 -28.33
N PRO A 662 35.60 31.66 -28.76
CA PRO A 662 34.18 31.87 -29.02
C PRO A 662 33.66 30.87 -30.07
N LEU A 663 32.48 30.30 -29.84
CA LEU A 663 31.87 29.31 -30.76
C LEU A 663 31.64 29.82 -32.19
N GLN A 664 31.58 31.13 -32.40
CA GLN A 664 31.45 31.76 -33.71
C GLN A 664 32.74 31.70 -34.53
N GLN A 665 33.88 31.38 -33.90
CA GLN A 665 35.19 31.28 -34.52
C GLN A 665 35.59 29.81 -34.69
N LYS A 666 36.27 29.50 -35.79
CA LYS A 666 36.81 28.17 -36.07
C LYS A 666 38.29 28.12 -35.68
N CYS A 667 38.74 27.01 -35.10
CA CYS A 667 40.16 26.76 -34.89
C CYS A 667 40.76 26.19 -36.19
N GLU A 668 41.84 26.78 -36.69
CA GLU A 668 42.53 26.31 -37.90
C GLU A 668 43.71 25.36 -37.57
N PHE A 669 44.02 25.19 -36.28
CA PHE A 669 45.18 24.41 -35.82
C PHE A 669 44.76 23.05 -35.28
N ALA A 670 45.33 21.98 -35.85
CA ALA A 670 45.31 20.65 -35.26
C ALA A 670 46.45 20.52 -34.24
N ASN A 671 46.12 20.20 -32.98
CA ASN A 671 47.09 19.87 -31.91
C ASN A 671 47.99 21.01 -31.38
N ALA A 672 47.57 22.28 -31.45
CA ALA A 672 48.34 23.42 -30.92
C ALA A 672 47.96 23.84 -29.48
N CYS A 673 47.11 23.08 -28.79
CA CYS A 673 46.46 23.54 -27.54
C CYS A 673 47.43 23.88 -26.41
N LEU A 674 48.52 23.11 -26.24
CA LEU A 674 49.54 23.35 -25.21
C LEU A 674 50.45 24.56 -25.51
N THR A 675 50.25 25.21 -26.65
CA THR A 675 50.92 26.46 -27.04
C THR A 675 49.90 27.54 -27.42
N CYS A 676 48.61 27.32 -27.12
CA CYS A 676 47.52 28.19 -27.52
C CYS A 676 47.12 29.14 -26.38
N PRO A 677 47.03 30.47 -26.62
CA PRO A 677 46.74 31.44 -25.56
C PRO A 677 45.31 31.36 -25.00
N VAL A 678 44.37 30.72 -25.71
CA VAL A 678 42.98 30.53 -25.27
C VAL A 678 42.72 29.18 -24.61
N PHE A 679 43.78 28.40 -24.36
CA PHE A 679 43.72 27.15 -23.60
C PHE A 679 43.67 27.42 -22.10
N VAL A 680 42.76 26.73 -21.42
CA VAL A 680 42.59 26.80 -19.97
C VAL A 680 42.45 25.39 -19.42
N THR A 681 43.04 25.12 -18.25
CA THR A 681 42.94 23.80 -17.62
C THR A 681 42.77 23.92 -16.10
N THR A 682 42.38 22.81 -15.46
CA THR A 682 42.09 22.70 -14.03
C THR A 682 42.88 21.54 -13.40
N ALA A 683 42.90 21.48 -12.08
CA ALA A 683 43.56 20.41 -11.33
C ALA A 683 43.02 19.00 -11.66
N ASP A 684 41.81 18.88 -12.20
CA ASP A 684 41.23 17.60 -12.64
C ASP A 684 42.04 16.93 -13.76
N PHE A 685 42.80 17.72 -14.54
CA PHE A 685 43.63 17.25 -15.65
C PHE A 685 45.09 17.01 -15.27
N LEU A 686 45.45 17.12 -13.97
CA LEU A 686 46.83 16.95 -13.52
C LEU A 686 47.45 15.59 -13.93
N PRO A 687 46.73 14.45 -13.85
CA PRO A 687 47.25 13.17 -14.33
C PRO A 687 47.59 13.18 -15.83
N GLN A 688 46.75 13.81 -16.64
CA GLN A 688 46.91 13.90 -18.10
C GLN A 688 48.10 14.79 -18.46
N HIS A 689 48.29 15.92 -17.77
CA HIS A 689 49.46 16.79 -17.96
C HIS A 689 50.77 16.09 -17.59
N ARG A 690 50.78 15.33 -16.49
CA ARG A 690 51.95 14.53 -16.08
C ARG A 690 52.29 13.46 -17.11
N GLY A 691 51.28 12.71 -17.57
CA GLY A 691 51.49 11.69 -18.60
C GLY A 691 51.95 12.29 -19.95
N GLN A 692 51.43 13.45 -20.33
CA GLN A 692 51.86 14.15 -21.54
C GLN A 692 53.28 14.72 -21.41
N LEU A 693 53.69 15.16 -20.21
CA LEU A 693 55.05 15.62 -19.94
C LEU A 693 56.05 14.48 -20.16
N GLU A 694 55.79 13.31 -19.55
CA GLU A 694 56.64 12.11 -19.72
C GLU A 694 56.77 11.70 -21.20
N GLN A 695 55.66 11.69 -21.93
CA GLN A 695 55.66 11.40 -23.37
C GLN A 695 56.45 12.43 -24.17
N THR A 696 56.30 13.72 -23.86
CA THR A 696 57.00 14.82 -24.54
C THR A 696 58.50 14.73 -24.29
N GLN A 697 58.93 14.42 -23.07
CA GLN A 697 60.33 14.23 -22.72
C GLN A 697 60.97 13.05 -23.45
N ALA A 698 60.25 11.93 -23.57
CA ALA A 698 60.69 10.79 -24.36
C ALA A 698 60.85 11.14 -25.87
N LEU A 699 59.94 11.96 -26.41
CA LEU A 699 60.03 12.45 -27.78
C LEU A 699 61.22 13.40 -28.00
N ILE A 700 61.51 14.29 -27.06
CA ILE A 700 62.68 15.19 -27.11
C ILE A 700 63.97 14.36 -27.12
N ALA A 701 64.11 13.40 -26.20
CA ALA A 701 65.30 12.54 -26.12
C ALA A 701 65.55 11.78 -27.43
N ARG A 702 64.48 11.26 -28.05
CA ARG A 702 64.56 10.54 -29.33
C ARG A 702 64.84 11.48 -30.52
N ALA A 703 64.32 12.69 -30.50
CA ALA A 703 64.59 13.69 -31.54
C ALA A 703 66.05 14.16 -31.49
N ASP A 704 66.58 14.41 -30.28
CA ASP A 704 67.98 14.79 -30.07
C ASP A 704 68.94 13.68 -30.50
N SER A 705 68.66 12.41 -30.15
CA SER A 705 69.50 11.27 -30.55
C SER A 705 69.54 11.05 -32.07
N ASN A 706 68.51 11.52 -32.79
CA ASN A 706 68.37 11.36 -34.24
C ASN A 706 68.75 12.63 -35.03
N GLY A 707 69.31 13.67 -34.38
CA GLY A 707 69.68 14.94 -35.02
C GLY A 707 68.50 15.77 -35.53
N GLN A 708 67.28 15.53 -35.04
CA GLN A 708 66.05 16.21 -35.48
C GLN A 708 65.83 17.51 -34.69
N HIS A 709 66.74 18.46 -34.83
CA HIS A 709 66.81 19.67 -33.99
C HIS A 709 65.50 20.47 -33.93
N ARG A 710 64.81 20.65 -35.06
CA ARG A 710 63.53 21.40 -35.12
C ARG A 710 62.39 20.70 -34.36
N LEU A 711 62.36 19.37 -34.37
CA LEU A 711 61.35 18.60 -33.65
C LEU A 711 61.61 18.66 -32.14
N ALA A 712 62.87 18.59 -31.71
CA ALA A 712 63.26 18.76 -30.32
C ALA A 712 62.89 20.16 -29.80
N GLU A 713 63.17 21.22 -30.57
CA GLU A 713 62.84 22.60 -30.21
C GLU A 713 61.33 22.84 -30.00
N MET A 714 60.49 22.35 -30.92
CA MET A 714 59.04 22.47 -30.79
C MET A 714 58.52 21.74 -29.55
N ASN A 715 59.01 20.53 -29.26
CA ASN A 715 58.58 19.77 -28.08
C ASN A 715 59.11 20.36 -26.77
N ARG A 716 60.29 20.99 -26.74
CA ARG A 716 60.77 21.73 -25.56
C ARG A 716 59.86 22.91 -25.18
N THR A 717 59.23 23.54 -26.16
CA THR A 717 58.23 24.59 -25.91
C THR A 717 56.97 24.01 -25.25
N VAL A 718 56.52 22.85 -25.70
CA VAL A 718 55.41 22.10 -25.08
C VAL A 718 55.77 21.62 -23.67
N GLU A 719 56.97 21.08 -23.48
CA GLU A 719 57.51 20.67 -22.18
C GLU A 719 57.52 21.84 -21.18
N LYS A 720 58.04 23.00 -21.59
CA LYS A 720 58.06 24.20 -20.76
C LYS A 720 56.66 24.60 -20.29
N ASN A 721 55.68 24.60 -21.19
CA ASN A 721 54.31 24.97 -20.86
C ASN A 721 53.64 23.91 -19.96
N LEU A 722 53.90 22.61 -20.18
CA LEU A 722 53.42 21.53 -19.31
C LEU A 722 53.98 21.65 -17.88
N LEU A 723 55.28 21.95 -17.75
CA LEU A 723 55.91 22.20 -16.44
C LEU A 723 55.27 23.40 -15.74
N ALA A 724 55.06 24.50 -16.48
CA ALA A 724 54.41 25.70 -15.94
C ALA A 724 52.95 25.44 -15.51
N ILE A 725 52.18 24.70 -16.32
CA ILE A 725 50.80 24.27 -15.98
C ILE A 725 50.79 23.41 -14.71
N ILE A 726 51.68 22.41 -14.61
CA ILE A 726 51.72 21.49 -13.46
C ILE A 726 52.10 22.25 -12.19
N ASP A 727 53.12 23.11 -12.25
CA ASP A 727 53.52 23.97 -11.13
C ASP A 727 52.39 24.90 -10.70
N GLY A 728 51.79 25.59 -11.69
CA GLY A 728 50.65 26.48 -11.52
C GLY A 728 49.39 25.80 -10.97
N LEU A 729 49.25 24.48 -11.08
CA LEU A 729 48.14 23.72 -10.49
C LEU A 729 48.49 23.13 -9.11
N THR A 730 49.78 22.97 -8.77
CA THR A 730 50.24 22.29 -7.53
C THR A 730 50.67 23.25 -6.41
N THR A 731 51.16 24.45 -6.71
CA THR A 731 51.68 25.45 -5.74
C THR A 731 50.66 25.98 -4.71
N GLY A 732 49.40 25.56 -4.76
CA GLY A 732 48.33 26.00 -3.84
C GLY A 732 47.98 24.98 -2.76
N CYS A 733 48.60 23.79 -2.75
CA CYS A 733 48.34 22.78 -1.74
C CYS A 733 49.02 23.07 -0.39
N CYS A 734 49.86 24.10 -0.29
CA CYS A 734 50.61 24.42 0.93
C CYS A 734 50.68 25.94 1.18
N GLY A 735 49.68 26.54 1.83
CA GLY A 735 49.80 27.93 2.28
C GLY A 735 48.51 28.58 2.80
N GLY A 736 48.23 28.42 4.10
CA GLY A 736 47.17 29.15 4.81
C GLY A 736 46.64 28.37 6.01
N GLY A 737 47.24 28.55 7.19
CA GLY A 737 47.06 27.69 8.36
C GLY A 737 45.61 27.49 8.84
N LYS A 738 45.16 26.23 8.79
CA LYS A 738 44.49 25.46 9.86
C LYS A 738 44.47 23.99 9.42
N SER A 739 44.85 23.11 10.34
CA SER A 739 45.14 21.68 10.16
C SER A 739 44.22 20.94 9.18
N CYS A 740 44.80 20.21 8.22
CA CYS A 740 44.12 19.13 7.51
C CYS A 740 45.00 17.88 7.56
N ALA A 741 44.46 16.83 8.20
CA ALA A 741 45.08 15.53 8.33
C ALA A 741 44.74 14.70 7.09
N CYS A 742 45.76 14.34 6.30
CA CYS A 742 45.64 13.37 5.22
C CYS A 742 46.26 12.05 5.69
N THR A 743 45.47 11.23 6.38
CA THR A 743 45.81 9.83 6.66
C THR A 743 45.79 9.02 5.36
N THR A 744 46.95 8.49 4.98
CA THR A 744 47.11 7.46 3.96
C THR A 744 46.66 6.10 4.54
N ALA A 745 45.64 5.50 3.93
CA ALA A 745 45.28 4.10 4.19
C ALA A 745 46.21 3.20 3.36
N GLY A 746 46.97 2.37 4.05
CA GLY A 746 47.90 1.41 3.46
C GLY A 746 47.22 0.19 2.84
N ALA A 747 47.95 -0.45 1.93
CA ALA A 747 47.78 -1.84 1.54
C ALA A 747 49.04 -2.63 2.00
N PRO A 748 48.93 -3.96 2.18
CA PRO A 748 49.76 -4.71 3.11
C PRO A 748 51.05 -5.24 2.48
N ASP A 749 52.06 -5.45 3.30
CA ASP A 749 53.23 -6.25 2.93
C ASP A 749 53.45 -7.38 3.92
N ALA A 750 53.90 -8.49 3.33
CA ALA A 750 54.06 -9.81 3.91
C ALA A 750 55.12 -9.87 5.01
N GLY A 751 54.79 -10.66 6.05
CA GLY A 751 55.64 -11.11 7.14
C GLY A 751 54.92 -12.23 7.88
#